data_AF-A0A2M7XD42-F1
#
_entry.id   AF-A0A2M7XD42-F1
#
_cell.length_a   1.000
_cell.length_b   1.000
_cell.length_c   1.000
_cell.angle_alpha   90.00
_cell.angle_beta   90.00
_cell.angle_gamma   90.00
#
_symmetry.space_group_name_H-M   'P 1'
#
loop_
_entity.id
_entity.type
_entity.pdbx_description
1 polymer ?
#
loop_
_entity_poly.entity_id
_entity_poly.type
_entity_poly.pdbx_seq_one_letter_code
_entity_poly.pdbx_strand_id
1 'polypeptide(L)'
;MNTKPLRVLITGGGTKVRIDDVRHLGNFSKGGFASAIGQAFIAQGAEVTLIGSREMLERMEFRGEDQDYKQLIPYRWFEELEQELFDAIEREQPDVILMAAAVSDWLCKDARDGKISSDAQEMTLMFTRAPKLLARLREACGVKTFITGFKLLAGAPHEELMAKAHTQVQTNRLNLTIANDLSEFKDDAHPITFVTPEGGEIRVEGSRDEVADQIAQFITKRERVRWSKSLSVGDAQDITSDSEACEQIARLLDLTRNANIFDGSSGNLSWRAQDGGFWVSPRKVDKRELTPEHMVLTRTDSAKQCVEYFGEAKPSIDSSVQGYLYNRFPWIHGLLHFHDGFILPDSSTNFPFPCGTLEEAEEIGRTIEPMDTPQDPFSIELPHHGFLVALGTNGAKKLIDEWISVLNAYIQHLREVGHDHRRDEVNFFPVFFSGHIIGIVAQHKREKWISIFLHPEIRRSGYGEQLVRLLDQKGLYVNVDDNCHVRDYYIARGWKPVSRDNTLTLLQPPSLRTDLREAVTVCIVKPSTHEVLLGQRQTASWNQMWAMIGGAVDPAEEGQPLVTAKREAYEEVRMDSFPEIAPVSETICTVGTNEGKKAYRVRTLIYFVDTFPHVEPSEEMVPGIFPLNEALKLPMGAGTKYVLRHVEHLLDTQRKSR
;
A
#
# COMPACT_ATOMS: atom_id res chain seq x y z
N MET A 1 4.88 -30.66 -0.17
CA MET A 1 4.20 -29.61 -0.95
C MET A 1 3.00 -30.23 -1.62
N ASN A 2 1.83 -29.60 -1.58
CA ASN A 2 0.60 -30.14 -2.15
C ASN A 2 0.82 -30.29 -3.67
N THR A 3 0.80 -31.53 -4.17
CA THR A 3 1.25 -31.91 -5.53
C THR A 3 0.16 -31.78 -6.59
N LYS A 4 -0.98 -31.16 -6.25
CA LYS A 4 -2.12 -31.02 -7.16
C LYS A 4 -2.07 -29.65 -7.87
N PRO A 5 -2.25 -29.59 -9.19
CA PRO A 5 -2.38 -28.32 -9.91
C PRO A 5 -3.60 -27.54 -9.40
N LEU A 6 -3.49 -26.21 -9.42
CA LEU A 6 -4.56 -25.30 -9.01
C LEU A 6 -5.68 -25.35 -10.06
N ARG A 7 -6.94 -25.51 -9.66
CA ARG A 7 -8.08 -25.47 -10.60
C ARG A 7 -8.62 -24.05 -10.67
N VAL A 8 -8.49 -23.43 -11.83
CA VAL A 8 -8.84 -22.03 -12.06
C VAL A 8 -10.00 -21.96 -13.04
N LEU A 9 -11.10 -21.33 -12.62
CA LEU A 9 -12.26 -21.04 -13.46
C LEU A 9 -12.27 -19.56 -13.83
N ILE A 10 -12.23 -19.24 -15.13
CA ILE A 10 -12.21 -17.87 -15.62
C ILE A 10 -13.44 -17.64 -16.49
N THR A 11 -14.10 -16.49 -16.34
CA THR A 11 -15.09 -16.00 -17.31
C THR A 11 -14.47 -14.88 -18.15
N GLY A 12 -14.77 -14.81 -19.45
CA GLY A 12 -14.19 -13.80 -20.34
C GLY A 12 -15.07 -13.45 -21.53
N GLY A 13 -14.92 -12.21 -22.04
CA GLY A 13 -15.74 -11.69 -23.14
C GLY A 13 -17.01 -10.95 -22.67
N GLY A 14 -17.79 -10.44 -23.60
CA GLY A 14 -19.03 -9.71 -23.32
C GLY A 14 -20.27 -10.60 -23.44
N THR A 15 -21.22 -10.48 -22.51
CA THR A 15 -22.56 -11.09 -22.69
C THR A 15 -23.38 -10.33 -23.71
N LYS A 16 -24.29 -11.05 -24.39
CA LYS A 16 -25.36 -10.47 -25.20
C LYS A 16 -26.71 -10.66 -24.52
N VAL A 17 -27.62 -9.72 -24.76
CA VAL A 17 -29.01 -9.76 -24.29
C VAL A 17 -29.91 -9.64 -25.52
N ARG A 18 -30.74 -10.65 -25.75
CA ARG A 18 -31.61 -10.71 -26.94
C ARG A 18 -32.65 -9.58 -26.90
N ILE A 19 -32.80 -8.89 -28.02
CA ILE A 19 -33.90 -7.92 -28.24
C ILE A 19 -34.93 -8.55 -29.18
N ASP A 20 -34.44 -9.12 -30.29
CA ASP A 20 -35.22 -9.94 -31.22
C ASP A 20 -34.29 -10.98 -31.86
N ASP A 21 -34.75 -11.73 -32.86
CA ASP A 21 -33.94 -12.76 -33.53
C ASP A 21 -32.77 -12.21 -34.36
N VAL A 22 -32.66 -10.88 -34.51
CA VAL A 22 -31.64 -10.19 -35.33
C VAL A 22 -30.77 -9.26 -34.48
N ARG A 23 -31.32 -8.68 -33.41
CA ARG A 23 -30.72 -7.60 -32.62
C ARG A 23 -30.46 -8.04 -31.18
N HIS A 24 -29.38 -7.52 -30.62
CA HIS A 24 -29.04 -7.72 -29.22
C HIS A 24 -28.38 -6.46 -28.63
N LEU A 25 -28.43 -6.33 -27.31
CA LEU A 25 -27.58 -5.43 -26.54
C LEU A 25 -26.32 -6.20 -26.12
N GLY A 26 -25.14 -5.62 -26.29
CA GLY A 26 -23.87 -6.27 -25.95
C GLY A 26 -22.86 -5.29 -25.34
N ASN A 27 -21.86 -5.85 -24.65
CA ASN A 27 -20.78 -5.09 -24.02
C ASN A 27 -19.51 -5.09 -24.89
N PHE A 28 -18.69 -4.03 -24.79
CA PHE A 28 -17.47 -3.82 -25.60
C PHE A 28 -16.27 -4.72 -25.24
N SER A 29 -16.46 -5.81 -24.48
CA SER A 29 -15.36 -6.67 -24.06
C SER A 29 -14.95 -7.64 -25.16
N LYS A 30 -13.67 -7.57 -25.53
CA LYS A 30 -13.00 -8.49 -26.44
C LYS A 30 -12.44 -9.73 -25.73
N GLY A 31 -12.43 -9.80 -24.40
CA GLY A 31 -11.95 -10.97 -23.66
C GLY A 31 -10.42 -11.20 -23.66
N GLY A 32 -9.63 -10.41 -24.37
CA GLY A 32 -8.18 -10.63 -24.49
C GLY A 32 -7.43 -10.65 -23.15
N PHE A 33 -7.88 -9.87 -22.16
CA PHE A 33 -7.27 -9.90 -20.82
C PHE A 33 -7.57 -11.19 -20.06
N ALA A 34 -8.78 -11.76 -20.21
CA ALA A 34 -9.11 -13.06 -19.63
C ALA A 34 -8.29 -14.20 -20.26
N SER A 35 -8.00 -14.13 -21.57
CA SER A 35 -7.06 -15.04 -22.25
C SER A 35 -5.67 -14.94 -21.63
N ALA A 36 -5.11 -13.71 -21.54
CA ALA A 36 -3.79 -13.47 -20.97
C ALA A 36 -3.67 -13.98 -19.51
N ILE A 37 -4.69 -13.75 -18.68
CA ILE A 37 -4.72 -14.26 -17.30
C ILE A 37 -4.77 -15.80 -17.28
N GLY A 38 -5.57 -16.42 -18.14
CA GLY A 38 -5.62 -17.88 -18.25
C GLY A 38 -4.27 -18.47 -18.65
N GLN A 39 -3.60 -17.88 -19.64
CA GLN A 39 -2.26 -18.28 -20.06
C GLN A 39 -1.22 -18.12 -18.95
N ALA A 40 -1.30 -17.03 -18.16
CA ALA A 40 -0.43 -16.86 -17.00
C ALA A 40 -0.61 -17.96 -15.94
N PHE A 41 -1.86 -18.36 -15.66
CA PHE A 41 -2.12 -19.49 -14.75
C PHE A 41 -1.64 -20.83 -15.32
N ILE A 42 -1.83 -21.07 -16.62
CA ILE A 42 -1.32 -22.27 -17.31
C ILE A 42 0.21 -22.33 -17.21
N ALA A 43 0.90 -21.22 -17.44
CA ALA A 43 2.36 -21.12 -17.31
C ALA A 43 2.85 -21.42 -15.88
N GLN A 44 2.01 -21.19 -14.87
CA GLN A 44 2.27 -21.57 -13.47
C GLN A 44 1.83 -23.01 -13.12
N GLY A 45 1.40 -23.80 -14.10
CA GLY A 45 1.00 -25.19 -13.95
C GLY A 45 -0.42 -25.41 -13.42
N ALA A 46 -1.31 -24.44 -13.58
CA ALA A 46 -2.72 -24.57 -13.20
C ALA A 46 -3.55 -25.30 -14.26
N GLU A 47 -4.61 -25.97 -13.82
CA GLU A 47 -5.68 -26.48 -14.68
C GLU A 47 -6.72 -25.37 -14.90
N VAL A 48 -6.76 -24.79 -16.10
CA VAL A 48 -7.63 -23.64 -16.39
C VAL A 48 -8.84 -24.04 -17.22
N THR A 49 -10.02 -23.78 -16.68
CA THR A 49 -11.29 -23.79 -17.42
C THR A 49 -11.71 -22.36 -17.72
N LEU A 50 -11.94 -22.05 -19.00
CA LEU A 50 -12.34 -20.73 -19.45
C LEU A 50 -13.75 -20.77 -20.07
N ILE A 51 -14.67 -20.06 -19.44
CA ILE A 51 -16.01 -19.78 -19.95
C ILE A 51 -15.94 -18.47 -20.74
N GLY A 52 -15.88 -18.58 -22.07
CA GLY A 52 -15.62 -17.45 -22.96
C GLY A 52 -16.80 -17.13 -23.88
N SER A 53 -16.99 -15.86 -24.24
CA SER A 53 -17.93 -15.52 -25.31
C SER A 53 -17.48 -16.21 -26.61
N ARG A 54 -18.41 -16.65 -27.46
CA ARG A 54 -18.06 -17.33 -28.72
C ARG A 54 -17.05 -16.56 -29.55
N GLU A 55 -17.23 -15.25 -29.69
CA GLU A 55 -16.33 -14.38 -30.45
C GLU A 55 -14.94 -14.26 -29.81
N MET A 56 -14.82 -14.42 -28.49
CA MET A 56 -13.53 -14.49 -27.81
C MET A 56 -12.82 -15.80 -28.15
N LEU A 57 -13.51 -16.94 -27.99
CA LEU A 57 -12.92 -18.26 -28.20
C LEU A 57 -12.50 -18.48 -29.67
N GLU A 58 -13.31 -18.05 -30.63
CA GLU A 58 -12.97 -18.08 -32.07
C GLU A 58 -11.67 -17.30 -32.38
N ARG A 59 -11.44 -16.18 -31.68
CA ARG A 59 -10.19 -15.40 -31.84
C ARG A 59 -8.99 -16.05 -31.18
N MET A 60 -9.18 -16.76 -30.06
CA MET A 60 -8.12 -17.52 -29.41
C MET A 60 -7.68 -18.68 -30.29
N GLU A 61 -8.63 -19.44 -30.83
CA GLU A 61 -8.38 -20.54 -31.78
C GLU A 61 -7.60 -20.03 -33.01
N PHE A 62 -8.03 -18.91 -33.60
CA PHE A 62 -7.31 -18.30 -34.73
C PHE A 62 -5.87 -17.92 -34.41
N ARG A 63 -5.57 -17.60 -33.15
CA ARG A 63 -4.22 -17.22 -32.67
C ARG A 63 -3.41 -18.41 -32.13
N GLY A 64 -4.00 -19.60 -32.02
CA GLY A 64 -3.40 -20.76 -31.37
C GLY A 64 -3.26 -20.63 -29.85
N GLU A 65 -4.08 -19.79 -29.22
CA GLU A 65 -4.09 -19.56 -27.75
C GLU A 65 -4.97 -20.58 -27.00
N ASP A 66 -5.49 -21.63 -27.65
CA ASP A 66 -6.54 -22.52 -27.14
C ASP A 66 -6.02 -23.90 -26.63
N GLN A 67 -4.78 -24.26 -26.95
CA GLN A 67 -4.28 -25.65 -26.88
C GLN A 67 -4.06 -26.21 -25.45
N ASP A 68 -3.84 -25.34 -24.46
CA ASP A 68 -3.43 -25.75 -23.10
C ASP A 68 -4.51 -25.57 -22.03
N TYR A 69 -5.70 -25.07 -22.42
CA TYR A 69 -6.83 -25.00 -21.50
C TYR A 69 -7.39 -26.39 -21.22
N LYS A 70 -7.69 -26.69 -19.96
CA LYS A 70 -8.39 -27.92 -19.58
C LYS A 70 -9.75 -28.01 -20.26
N GLN A 71 -10.47 -26.89 -20.32
CA GLN A 71 -11.76 -26.80 -20.99
C GLN A 71 -12.05 -25.36 -21.44
N LEU A 72 -12.57 -25.23 -22.66
CA LEU A 72 -13.14 -23.99 -23.19
C LEU A 72 -14.66 -24.16 -23.31
N ILE A 73 -15.43 -23.29 -22.65
CA ILE A 73 -16.89 -23.37 -22.60
C ILE A 73 -17.47 -22.11 -23.27
N PRO A 74 -18.10 -22.24 -24.44
CA PRO A 74 -18.65 -21.10 -25.16
C PRO A 74 -19.98 -20.64 -24.57
N TYR A 75 -20.17 -19.33 -24.44
CA TYR A 75 -21.48 -18.72 -24.23
C TYR A 75 -21.74 -17.57 -25.21
N ARG A 76 -23.00 -17.19 -25.35
CA ARG A 76 -23.45 -16.01 -26.10
C ARG A 76 -24.33 -15.13 -25.23
N TRP A 77 -25.32 -15.74 -24.57
CA TRP A 77 -26.34 -15.02 -23.80
C TRP A 77 -25.96 -14.87 -22.33
N PHE A 78 -26.61 -13.93 -21.63
CA PHE A 78 -26.46 -13.78 -20.18
C PHE A 78 -26.82 -15.08 -19.45
N GLU A 79 -27.94 -15.69 -19.84
CA GLU A 79 -28.49 -16.90 -19.22
C GLU A 79 -27.57 -18.11 -19.42
N GLU A 80 -26.92 -18.21 -20.58
CA GLU A 80 -25.93 -19.25 -20.85
C GLU A 80 -24.67 -19.07 -19.97
N LEU A 81 -24.14 -17.85 -19.85
CA LEU A 81 -23.02 -17.59 -18.94
C LEU A 81 -23.37 -17.96 -17.50
N GLU A 82 -24.58 -17.59 -17.04
CA GLU A 82 -25.04 -17.92 -15.71
C GLU A 82 -25.06 -19.44 -15.49
N GLN A 83 -25.70 -20.18 -16.40
CA GLN A 83 -25.81 -21.62 -16.29
C GLN A 83 -24.42 -22.30 -16.31
N GLU A 84 -23.61 -22.02 -17.32
CA GLU A 84 -22.29 -22.65 -17.47
C GLU A 84 -21.35 -22.35 -16.30
N LEU A 85 -21.45 -21.14 -15.73
CA LEU A 85 -20.68 -20.76 -14.54
C LEU A 85 -21.03 -21.61 -13.33
N PHE A 86 -22.32 -21.76 -13.01
CA PHE A 86 -22.73 -22.53 -11.83
C PHE A 86 -22.55 -24.03 -12.04
N ASP A 87 -22.81 -24.54 -13.25
CA ASP A 87 -22.57 -25.94 -13.60
C ASP A 87 -21.07 -26.29 -13.50
N ALA A 88 -20.18 -25.39 -13.95
CA ALA A 88 -18.73 -25.57 -13.82
C ALA A 88 -18.27 -25.50 -12.34
N ILE A 89 -18.85 -24.61 -11.53
CA ILE A 89 -18.54 -24.53 -10.08
C ILE A 89 -18.89 -25.84 -9.38
N GLU A 90 -20.10 -26.37 -9.63
CA GLU A 90 -20.55 -27.63 -9.03
C GLU A 90 -19.70 -28.82 -9.48
N ARG A 91 -19.43 -28.90 -10.79
CA ARG A 91 -18.68 -30.01 -11.39
C ARG A 91 -17.21 -30.00 -11.00
N GLU A 92 -16.55 -28.85 -11.03
CA GLU A 92 -15.09 -28.76 -10.93
C GLU A 92 -14.60 -28.40 -9.54
N GLN A 93 -15.46 -27.81 -8.70
CA GLN A 93 -15.13 -27.27 -7.38
C GLN A 93 -13.82 -26.46 -7.44
N PRO A 94 -13.76 -25.39 -8.25
CA PRO A 94 -12.52 -24.68 -8.53
C PRO A 94 -11.91 -24.10 -7.25
N ASP A 95 -10.58 -24.03 -7.23
CA ASP A 95 -9.82 -23.42 -6.14
C ASP A 95 -9.81 -21.89 -6.31
N VAL A 96 -9.84 -21.41 -7.56
CA VAL A 96 -9.90 -19.98 -7.93
C VAL A 96 -11.02 -19.74 -8.94
N ILE A 97 -11.78 -18.66 -8.77
CA ILE A 97 -12.75 -18.13 -9.74
C ILE A 97 -12.40 -16.68 -10.09
N LEU A 98 -12.24 -16.37 -11.38
CA LEU A 98 -12.06 -15.00 -11.89
C LEU A 98 -13.24 -14.56 -12.77
N MET A 99 -13.95 -13.54 -12.32
CA MET A 99 -15.11 -12.98 -13.01
C MET A 99 -14.71 -11.85 -13.97
N ALA A 100 -13.93 -12.16 -15.00
CA ALA A 100 -13.41 -11.18 -15.97
C ALA A 100 -14.34 -10.91 -17.17
N ALA A 101 -15.49 -11.60 -17.26
CA ALA A 101 -16.50 -11.30 -18.27
C ALA A 101 -17.17 -9.94 -18.03
N ALA A 102 -17.42 -9.21 -19.12
CA ALA A 102 -18.27 -8.01 -19.08
C ALA A 102 -19.74 -8.45 -19.15
N VAL A 103 -20.33 -8.65 -17.97
CA VAL A 103 -21.72 -9.10 -17.79
C VAL A 103 -22.68 -7.92 -17.90
N SER A 104 -23.76 -8.08 -18.66
CA SER A 104 -24.80 -7.06 -18.81
C SER A 104 -25.55 -6.82 -17.51
N ASP A 105 -25.69 -5.55 -17.11
CA ASP A 105 -26.45 -5.16 -15.92
C ASP A 105 -27.97 -5.11 -16.15
N TRP A 106 -28.40 -5.23 -17.40
CA TRP A 106 -29.79 -5.05 -17.85
C TRP A 106 -30.22 -6.17 -18.80
N LEU A 107 -31.43 -6.68 -18.60
CA LEU A 107 -32.10 -7.65 -19.47
C LEU A 107 -33.26 -6.97 -20.21
N CYS A 108 -33.49 -7.32 -21.47
CA CYS A 108 -34.57 -6.73 -22.27
C CYS A 108 -35.92 -7.34 -21.86
N LYS A 109 -36.81 -6.51 -21.30
CA LYS A 109 -38.15 -6.93 -20.90
C LYS A 109 -39.06 -7.19 -22.10
N ASP A 110 -38.82 -6.48 -23.21
CA ASP A 110 -39.63 -6.53 -24.42
C ASP A 110 -39.06 -7.48 -25.49
N ALA A 111 -38.15 -8.38 -25.08
CA ALA A 111 -37.56 -9.38 -25.96
C ALA A 111 -38.67 -10.26 -26.56
N ARG A 112 -38.62 -10.48 -27.88
CA ARG A 112 -39.64 -11.27 -28.60
C ARG A 112 -39.04 -12.07 -29.75
N ASP A 113 -39.76 -13.10 -30.15
CA ASP A 113 -39.42 -13.88 -31.34
C ASP A 113 -39.84 -13.11 -32.61
N GLY A 114 -39.07 -13.27 -33.68
CA GLY A 114 -39.21 -12.55 -34.94
C GLY A 114 -38.62 -11.13 -34.91
N LYS A 115 -38.11 -10.68 -36.07
CA LYS A 115 -37.51 -9.34 -36.22
C LYS A 115 -38.54 -8.24 -35.96
N ILE A 116 -38.23 -7.31 -35.07
CA ILE A 116 -39.09 -6.13 -34.84
C ILE A 116 -39.06 -5.25 -36.10
N SER A 117 -40.25 -4.95 -36.65
CA SER A 117 -40.40 -4.12 -37.85
C SER A 117 -39.70 -2.76 -37.70
N SER A 118 -39.12 -2.28 -38.79
CA SER A 118 -38.47 -0.97 -38.89
C SER A 118 -39.40 0.14 -39.42
N ASP A 119 -40.71 -0.12 -39.50
CA ASP A 119 -41.68 0.85 -40.03
C ASP A 119 -41.96 2.01 -39.08
N ALA A 120 -41.74 1.81 -37.78
CA ALA A 120 -41.91 2.84 -36.77
C ALA A 120 -40.76 3.86 -36.83
N GLN A 121 -41.09 5.16 -36.74
CA GLN A 121 -40.08 6.23 -36.68
C GLN A 121 -39.25 6.18 -35.39
N GLU A 122 -39.82 5.67 -34.30
CA GLU A 122 -39.17 5.54 -33.00
C GLU A 122 -39.45 4.15 -32.40
N MET A 123 -38.49 3.63 -31.64
CA MET A 123 -38.60 2.37 -30.91
C MET A 123 -38.13 2.56 -29.47
N THR A 124 -39.00 2.21 -28.52
CA THR A 124 -38.69 2.19 -27.09
C THR A 124 -38.61 0.75 -26.61
N LEU A 125 -37.56 0.43 -25.86
CA LEU A 125 -37.38 -0.88 -25.23
C LEU A 125 -37.25 -0.70 -23.72
N MET A 126 -38.02 -1.47 -22.96
CA MET A 126 -37.92 -1.55 -21.52
C MET A 126 -36.87 -2.58 -21.10
N PHE A 127 -36.11 -2.25 -20.07
CA PHE A 127 -35.11 -3.12 -19.47
C PHE A 127 -35.37 -3.33 -17.98
N THR A 128 -35.02 -4.51 -17.48
CA THR A 128 -35.01 -4.86 -16.06
C THR A 128 -33.60 -5.18 -15.59
N ARG A 129 -33.32 -4.99 -14.30
CA ARG A 129 -31.98 -5.24 -13.75
C ARG A 129 -31.65 -6.73 -13.82
N ALA A 130 -30.47 -7.06 -14.32
CA ALA A 130 -29.98 -8.44 -14.36
C ALA A 130 -29.62 -8.96 -12.95
N PRO A 131 -29.77 -10.27 -12.70
CA PRO A 131 -29.28 -10.92 -11.49
C PRO A 131 -27.77 -10.67 -11.27
N LYS A 132 -27.36 -10.41 -10.03
CA LYS A 132 -25.95 -10.19 -9.69
C LYS A 132 -25.23 -11.52 -9.43
N LEU A 133 -24.52 -12.03 -10.45
CA LEU A 133 -23.80 -13.31 -10.38
C LEU A 133 -22.77 -13.35 -9.23
N LEU A 134 -21.96 -12.30 -9.06
CA LEU A 134 -20.93 -12.21 -8.00
C LEU A 134 -21.49 -12.48 -6.59
N ALA A 135 -22.68 -11.97 -6.29
CA ALA A 135 -23.28 -12.09 -4.96
C ALA A 135 -23.65 -13.53 -4.60
N ARG A 136 -23.84 -14.39 -5.60
CA ARG A 136 -24.22 -15.80 -5.45
C ARG A 136 -23.03 -16.76 -5.40
N LEU A 137 -21.86 -16.33 -5.84
CA LEU A 137 -20.68 -17.20 -5.94
C LEU A 137 -20.25 -17.78 -4.60
N ARG A 138 -20.20 -16.94 -3.55
CA ARG A 138 -19.71 -17.39 -2.23
C ARG A 138 -20.56 -18.52 -1.65
N GLU A 139 -21.87 -18.49 -1.88
CA GLU A 139 -22.79 -19.57 -1.46
C GLU A 139 -22.59 -20.82 -2.30
N ALA A 140 -22.38 -20.67 -3.62
CA ALA A 140 -22.20 -21.78 -4.53
C ALA A 140 -20.87 -22.54 -4.34
N CYS A 141 -19.77 -21.84 -4.06
CA CYS A 141 -18.43 -22.44 -3.98
C CYS A 141 -17.84 -22.52 -2.56
N GLY A 142 -18.48 -21.91 -1.56
CA GLY A 142 -18.02 -21.91 -0.18
C GLY A 142 -16.84 -20.97 0.11
N VAL A 143 -16.32 -21.02 1.34
CA VAL A 143 -15.31 -20.07 1.86
C VAL A 143 -13.86 -20.40 1.46
N LYS A 144 -13.60 -21.60 0.94
CA LYS A 144 -12.25 -22.04 0.57
C LYS A 144 -11.81 -21.50 -0.80
N THR A 145 -12.77 -21.29 -1.69
CA THR A 145 -12.52 -20.83 -3.05
C THR A 145 -12.11 -19.36 -3.06
N PHE A 146 -11.03 -19.05 -3.77
CA PHE A 146 -10.57 -17.68 -3.98
C PHE A 146 -11.38 -17.02 -5.11
N ILE A 147 -12.13 -15.97 -4.80
CA ILE A 147 -12.99 -15.29 -5.77
C ILE A 147 -12.44 -13.91 -6.10
N THR A 148 -12.22 -13.66 -7.39
CA THR A 148 -11.79 -12.37 -7.94
C THR A 148 -12.90 -11.74 -8.77
N GLY A 149 -13.29 -10.51 -8.42
CA GLY A 149 -14.18 -9.66 -9.23
C GLY A 149 -13.40 -8.58 -9.97
N PHE A 150 -14.00 -8.03 -11.04
CA PHE A 150 -13.45 -6.87 -11.75
C PHE A 150 -14.36 -5.65 -11.57
N LYS A 151 -13.75 -4.47 -11.47
CA LYS A 151 -14.41 -3.17 -11.42
C LYS A 151 -13.77 -2.23 -12.44
N LEU A 152 -14.45 -2.06 -13.57
CA LEU A 152 -14.06 -1.12 -14.62
C LEU A 152 -14.90 0.17 -14.53
N LEU A 153 -14.26 1.33 -14.56
CA LEU A 153 -14.89 2.63 -14.84
C LEU A 153 -14.22 3.29 -16.05
N ALA A 154 -14.73 4.44 -16.50
CA ALA A 154 -14.17 5.20 -17.60
C ALA A 154 -14.19 6.70 -17.25
N GLY A 155 -13.00 7.28 -17.07
CA GLY A 155 -12.83 8.69 -16.73
C GLY A 155 -13.34 9.07 -15.34
N ALA A 156 -13.40 8.12 -14.41
CA ALA A 156 -13.82 8.39 -13.04
C ALA A 156 -12.63 8.82 -12.17
N PRO A 157 -12.83 9.68 -11.16
CA PRO A 157 -11.79 9.96 -10.17
C PRO A 157 -11.34 8.67 -9.46
N HIS A 158 -10.04 8.58 -9.15
CA HIS A 158 -9.46 7.40 -8.49
C HIS A 158 -10.19 7.03 -7.19
N GLU A 159 -10.51 8.02 -6.35
CA GLU A 159 -11.25 7.82 -5.10
C GLU A 159 -12.63 7.16 -5.32
N GLU A 160 -13.32 7.52 -6.41
CA GLU A 160 -14.61 6.93 -6.75
C GLU A 160 -14.46 5.45 -7.17
N LEU A 161 -13.43 5.15 -7.97
CA LEU A 161 -13.10 3.79 -8.39
C LEU A 161 -12.77 2.91 -7.18
N MET A 162 -11.91 3.38 -6.27
CA MET A 162 -11.53 2.65 -5.07
C MET A 162 -12.73 2.44 -4.14
N ALA A 163 -13.55 3.46 -3.89
CA ALA A 163 -14.76 3.32 -3.08
C ALA A 163 -15.73 2.25 -3.63
N LYS A 164 -15.92 2.21 -4.95
CA LYS A 164 -16.74 1.18 -5.61
C LYS A 164 -16.12 -0.21 -5.56
N ALA A 165 -14.80 -0.32 -5.65
CA ALA A 165 -14.07 -1.58 -5.54
C ALA A 165 -14.10 -2.15 -4.12
N HIS A 166 -13.89 -1.32 -3.10
CA HIS A 166 -14.06 -1.67 -1.68
C HIS A 166 -15.48 -2.15 -1.39
N THR A 167 -16.48 -1.43 -1.89
CA THR A 167 -17.88 -1.86 -1.75
C THR A 167 -18.12 -3.24 -2.37
N GLN A 168 -17.52 -3.51 -3.54
CA GLN A 168 -17.68 -4.78 -4.25
C GLN A 168 -17.00 -5.94 -3.51
N VAL A 169 -15.77 -5.76 -3.01
CA VAL A 169 -15.02 -6.82 -2.31
C VAL A 169 -15.73 -7.21 -1.02
N GLN A 170 -16.23 -6.22 -0.26
CA GLN A 170 -16.93 -6.45 1.00
C GLN A 170 -18.31 -7.09 0.80
N THR A 171 -19.15 -6.47 -0.04
CA THR A 171 -20.56 -6.89 -0.20
C THR A 171 -20.68 -8.29 -0.77
N ASN A 172 -19.83 -8.66 -1.73
CA ASN A 172 -19.85 -9.98 -2.35
C ASN A 172 -18.91 -10.98 -1.66
N ARG A 173 -18.24 -10.57 -0.57
CA ARG A 173 -17.33 -11.41 0.23
C ARG A 173 -16.24 -12.04 -0.65
N LEU A 174 -15.65 -11.22 -1.52
CA LEU A 174 -14.59 -11.63 -2.45
C LEU A 174 -13.24 -11.66 -1.75
N ASN A 175 -12.27 -12.34 -2.36
CA ASN A 175 -10.88 -12.32 -1.89
C ASN A 175 -10.08 -11.20 -2.54
N LEU A 176 -10.53 -10.73 -3.71
CA LEU A 176 -9.91 -9.68 -4.50
C LEU A 176 -10.94 -9.00 -5.40
N THR A 177 -10.87 -7.68 -5.48
CA THR A 177 -11.43 -6.91 -6.60
C THR A 177 -10.28 -6.31 -7.38
N ILE A 178 -10.24 -6.51 -8.69
CA ILE A 178 -9.31 -5.85 -9.60
C ILE A 178 -10.01 -4.61 -10.15
N ALA A 179 -9.51 -3.43 -9.82
CA ALA A 179 -10.06 -2.15 -10.22
C ALA A 179 -9.21 -1.50 -11.31
N ASN A 180 -9.84 -0.97 -12.35
CA ASN A 180 -9.16 -0.32 -13.45
C ASN A 180 -10.03 0.77 -14.11
N ASP A 181 -9.40 1.78 -14.70
CA ASP A 181 -10.09 2.81 -15.49
C ASP A 181 -9.69 2.70 -16.96
N LEU A 182 -10.68 2.66 -17.85
CA LEU A 182 -10.48 2.53 -19.29
C LEU A 182 -9.60 3.64 -19.88
N SER A 183 -9.62 4.84 -19.28
CA SER A 183 -8.87 6.01 -19.73
C SER A 183 -7.38 5.96 -19.37
N GLU A 184 -6.98 5.08 -18.46
CA GLU A 184 -5.58 4.90 -18.06
C GLU A 184 -4.81 3.97 -19.01
N PHE A 185 -5.52 3.21 -19.84
CA PHE A 185 -4.89 2.36 -20.86
C PHE A 185 -4.35 3.20 -22.01
N LYS A 186 -3.03 3.23 -22.16
CA LYS A 186 -2.32 3.94 -23.24
C LYS A 186 -1.22 3.05 -23.79
N ASP A 187 -1.11 3.00 -25.12
CA ASP A 187 -0.17 2.14 -25.83
C ASP A 187 -0.27 0.69 -25.31
N ASP A 188 0.81 0.14 -24.76
CA ASP A 188 0.85 -1.20 -24.18
C ASP A 188 0.57 -1.23 -22.66
N ALA A 189 0.46 -0.08 -21.98
CA ALA A 189 0.29 -0.02 -20.54
C ALA A 189 -1.11 -0.49 -20.08
N HIS A 190 -1.14 -1.37 -19.08
CA HIS A 190 -2.35 -1.98 -18.54
C HIS A 190 -2.49 -1.80 -17.02
N PRO A 191 -2.50 -0.55 -16.50
CA PRO A 191 -2.50 -0.35 -15.07
C PRO A 191 -3.81 -0.81 -14.40
N ILE A 192 -3.67 -1.45 -13.24
CA ILE A 192 -4.77 -1.94 -12.41
C ILE A 192 -4.46 -1.74 -10.92
N THR A 193 -5.46 -1.82 -10.07
CA THR A 193 -5.29 -1.81 -8.61
C THR A 193 -5.94 -3.05 -8.00
N PHE A 194 -5.19 -3.80 -7.20
CA PHE A 194 -5.74 -4.86 -6.36
C PHE A 194 -6.38 -4.24 -5.12
N VAL A 195 -7.64 -4.58 -4.89
CA VAL A 195 -8.41 -4.15 -3.72
C VAL A 195 -8.78 -5.38 -2.90
N THR A 196 -8.21 -5.47 -1.70
CA THR A 196 -8.35 -6.64 -0.80
C THR A 196 -9.39 -6.38 0.30
N PRO A 197 -10.02 -7.43 0.89
CA PRO A 197 -11.03 -7.25 1.93
C PRO A 197 -10.49 -6.66 3.25
N GLU A 198 -9.19 -6.72 3.48
CA GLU A 198 -8.51 -6.07 4.61
C GLU A 198 -8.25 -4.56 4.38
N GLY A 199 -8.70 -4.00 3.25
CA GLY A 199 -8.61 -2.57 2.94
C GLY A 199 -7.41 -2.19 2.08
N GLY A 200 -6.65 -3.16 1.58
CA GLY A 200 -5.44 -2.86 0.84
C GLY A 200 -5.66 -2.48 -0.62
N GLU A 201 -4.90 -1.49 -1.08
CA GLU A 201 -4.91 -0.93 -2.44
C GLU A 201 -3.51 -1.03 -3.05
N ILE A 202 -3.26 -2.05 -3.86
CA ILE A 202 -1.93 -2.32 -4.44
C ILE A 202 -1.98 -2.00 -5.92
N ARG A 203 -1.32 -0.90 -6.32
CA ARG A 203 -1.20 -0.49 -7.72
C ARG A 203 -0.24 -1.42 -8.46
N VAL A 204 -0.65 -1.88 -9.62
CA VAL A 204 0.10 -2.77 -10.51
C VAL A 204 0.14 -2.17 -11.90
N GLU A 205 1.32 -2.11 -12.49
CA GLU A 205 1.57 -1.53 -13.81
C GLU A 205 2.44 -2.49 -14.66
N GLY A 206 2.43 -2.27 -15.96
CA GLY A 206 3.10 -3.12 -16.94
C GLY A 206 2.25 -3.31 -18.19
N SER A 207 2.73 -4.12 -19.12
CA SER A 207 1.95 -4.58 -20.27
C SER A 207 0.80 -5.48 -19.85
N ARG A 208 -0.17 -5.70 -20.75
CA ARG A 208 -1.29 -6.61 -20.49
C ARG A 208 -0.85 -7.99 -19.99
N ASP A 209 0.22 -8.54 -20.59
CA ASP A 209 0.66 -9.90 -20.30
C ASP A 209 1.50 -9.95 -19.01
N GLU A 210 2.33 -8.92 -18.74
CA GLU A 210 3.02 -8.77 -17.44
C GLU A 210 2.04 -8.58 -16.29
N VAL A 211 0.99 -7.80 -16.49
CA VAL A 211 -0.07 -7.57 -15.49
C VAL A 211 -0.88 -8.86 -15.27
N ALA A 212 -1.13 -9.63 -16.31
CA ALA A 212 -1.76 -10.95 -16.19
C ALA A 212 -0.92 -11.93 -15.36
N ASP A 213 0.41 -11.96 -15.55
CA ASP A 213 1.31 -12.76 -14.72
C ASP A 213 1.31 -12.28 -13.25
N GLN A 214 1.37 -10.97 -13.03
CA GLN A 214 1.28 -10.40 -11.67
C GLN A 214 -0.05 -10.77 -10.97
N ILE A 215 -1.17 -10.79 -11.69
CA ILE A 215 -2.46 -11.28 -11.16
C ILE A 215 -2.35 -12.75 -10.73
N ALA A 216 -1.84 -13.61 -11.62
CA ALA A 216 -1.72 -15.03 -11.33
C ALA A 216 -0.78 -15.29 -10.14
N GLN A 217 0.37 -14.62 -10.08
CA GLN A 217 1.31 -14.72 -8.96
C GLN A 217 0.69 -14.25 -7.63
N PHE A 218 0.00 -13.11 -7.64
CA PHE A 218 -0.65 -12.56 -6.44
C PHE A 218 -1.74 -13.51 -5.91
N ILE A 219 -2.59 -14.02 -6.79
CA ILE A 219 -3.66 -14.96 -6.43
C ILE A 219 -3.06 -16.28 -5.95
N THR A 220 -2.07 -16.86 -6.64
CA THR A 220 -1.43 -18.12 -6.24
C THR A 220 -0.82 -18.04 -4.84
N LYS A 221 -0.22 -16.89 -4.47
CA LYS A 221 0.28 -16.67 -3.10
C LYS A 221 -0.84 -16.59 -2.07
N ARG A 222 -1.96 -15.93 -2.38
CA ARG A 222 -3.05 -15.69 -1.41
C ARG A 222 -4.12 -16.79 -1.35
N GLU A 223 -4.26 -17.62 -2.36
CA GLU A 223 -5.20 -18.75 -2.36
C GLU A 223 -4.71 -19.88 -1.44
N ARG A 224 -3.39 -20.11 -1.40
CA ARG A 224 -2.77 -21.21 -0.65
C ARG A 224 -2.59 -20.93 0.85
N VAL A 225 -3.12 -19.81 1.34
CA VAL A 225 -2.91 -19.39 2.73
C VAL A 225 -3.67 -20.31 3.70
N ARG A 226 -3.08 -20.47 4.87
CA ARG A 226 -3.57 -21.34 5.93
C ARG A 226 -4.21 -20.51 7.02
N TRP A 227 -5.51 -20.72 7.19
CA TRP A 227 -6.33 -20.09 8.22
C TRP A 227 -6.43 -20.97 9.46
N SER A 228 -6.33 -20.37 10.64
CA SER A 228 -6.61 -21.06 11.89
C SER A 228 -8.11 -21.08 12.19
N LYS A 229 -8.62 -22.19 12.70
CA LYS A 229 -10.01 -22.29 13.18
C LYS A 229 -10.11 -21.78 14.61
N SER A 230 -11.05 -20.87 14.89
CA SER A 230 -11.35 -20.45 16.26
C SER A 230 -12.31 -21.44 16.93
N LEU A 231 -11.94 -21.99 18.09
CA LEU A 231 -12.74 -22.95 18.88
C LEU A 231 -12.94 -22.42 20.30
N SER A 232 -14.19 -22.34 20.76
CA SER A 232 -14.48 -22.09 22.18
C SER A 232 -14.30 -23.39 22.96
N VAL A 233 -13.51 -23.37 24.03
CA VAL A 233 -13.10 -24.58 24.78
C VAL A 233 -13.50 -24.57 26.26
N GLY A 234 -14.15 -23.51 26.73
CA GLY A 234 -14.60 -23.41 28.13
C GLY A 234 -15.21 -22.07 28.46
N ASP A 235 -15.57 -21.91 29.73
CA ASP A 235 -16.15 -20.69 30.28
C ASP A 235 -15.14 -19.53 30.29
N ALA A 236 -15.65 -18.30 30.23
CA ALA A 236 -14.84 -17.09 30.29
C ALA A 236 -13.96 -17.09 31.55
N GLN A 237 -12.70 -16.65 31.39
CA GLN A 237 -11.74 -16.56 32.48
C GLN A 237 -11.66 -15.12 32.98
N ASP A 238 -11.52 -14.95 34.28
CA ASP A 238 -11.37 -13.64 34.91
C ASP A 238 -9.91 -13.19 34.83
N ILE A 239 -9.65 -12.12 34.08
CA ILE A 239 -8.31 -11.54 33.91
C ILE A 239 -7.69 -11.07 35.23
N THR A 240 -8.49 -10.77 36.27
CA THR A 240 -7.96 -10.37 37.57
C THR A 240 -7.16 -11.48 38.27
N SER A 241 -7.34 -12.74 37.85
CA SER A 241 -6.50 -13.85 38.28
C SER A 241 -5.06 -13.78 37.74
N ASP A 242 -4.83 -13.01 36.66
CA ASP A 242 -3.53 -12.69 36.09
C ASP A 242 -3.23 -11.19 36.33
N SER A 243 -2.86 -10.86 37.56
CA SER A 243 -2.71 -9.46 38.01
C SER A 243 -1.74 -8.63 37.17
N GLU A 244 -0.63 -9.25 36.71
CA GLU A 244 0.37 -8.57 35.88
C GLU A 244 -0.20 -8.24 34.50
N ALA A 245 -0.80 -9.23 33.81
CA ALA A 245 -1.42 -8.99 32.51
C ALA A 245 -2.55 -7.96 32.61
N CYS A 246 -3.37 -8.05 33.66
CA CYS A 246 -4.45 -7.11 33.93
C CYS A 246 -3.93 -5.67 34.07
N GLU A 247 -2.87 -5.45 34.84
CA GLU A 247 -2.25 -4.13 35.04
C GLU A 247 -1.68 -3.57 33.73
N GLN A 248 -0.89 -4.36 32.99
CA GLN A 248 -0.27 -3.92 31.74
C GLN A 248 -1.31 -3.61 30.66
N ILE A 249 -2.33 -4.46 30.52
CA ILE A 249 -3.43 -4.24 29.59
C ILE A 249 -4.21 -2.99 29.97
N ALA A 250 -4.56 -2.81 31.26
CA ALA A 250 -5.31 -1.62 31.70
C ALA A 250 -4.60 -0.33 31.31
N ARG A 251 -3.27 -0.30 31.52
CA ARG A 251 -2.41 0.83 31.19
C ARG A 251 -2.28 1.08 29.69
N LEU A 252 -2.11 0.02 28.88
CA LEU A 252 -2.03 0.14 27.43
C LEU A 252 -3.38 0.57 26.82
N LEU A 253 -4.50 0.04 27.33
CA LEU A 253 -5.82 0.48 26.90
C LEU A 253 -6.02 1.98 27.19
N ASP A 254 -5.53 2.46 28.33
CA ASP A 254 -5.56 3.90 28.63
C ASP A 254 -4.74 4.75 27.66
N LEU A 255 -3.53 4.32 27.34
CA LEU A 255 -2.72 4.94 26.29
C LEU A 255 -3.47 4.97 24.95
N THR A 256 -4.04 3.84 24.51
CA THR A 256 -4.71 3.76 23.21
C THR A 256 -5.92 4.69 23.09
N ARG A 257 -6.68 4.87 24.18
CA ARG A 257 -7.81 5.81 24.23
C ARG A 257 -7.34 7.26 24.20
N ASN A 258 -6.36 7.60 25.03
CA ASN A 258 -5.87 8.97 25.18
C ASN A 258 -5.07 9.46 23.96
N ALA A 259 -4.50 8.53 23.19
CA ALA A 259 -3.64 8.81 22.05
C ALA A 259 -4.29 8.45 20.69
N ASN A 260 -5.60 8.15 20.66
CA ASN A 260 -6.38 7.82 19.46
C ASN A 260 -5.72 6.75 18.56
N ILE A 261 -5.13 5.71 19.18
CA ILE A 261 -4.41 4.64 18.45
C ILE A 261 -5.39 3.70 17.76
N PHE A 262 -6.53 3.42 18.38
CA PHE A 262 -7.59 2.60 17.79
C PHE A 262 -8.70 3.47 17.21
N ASP A 263 -9.24 3.03 16.07
CA ASP A 263 -10.39 3.66 15.42
C ASP A 263 -11.53 2.66 15.25
N GLY A 264 -12.63 2.91 15.97
CA GLY A 264 -13.80 2.02 15.97
C GLY A 264 -13.41 0.58 16.28
N SER A 265 -13.67 -0.35 15.36
CA SER A 265 -13.34 -1.76 15.52
C SER A 265 -11.92 -2.16 15.10
N SER A 266 -11.14 -1.22 14.58
CA SER A 266 -9.82 -1.45 13.97
C SER A 266 -8.70 -1.44 15.00
N GLY A 267 -7.70 -2.29 14.78
CA GLY A 267 -6.60 -2.51 15.71
C GLY A 267 -6.90 -3.55 16.79
N ASN A 268 -5.85 -3.99 17.48
CA ASN A 268 -5.96 -4.92 18.58
C ASN A 268 -4.82 -4.77 19.58
N LEU A 269 -5.04 -5.33 20.77
CA LEU A 269 -4.05 -5.43 21.83
C LEU A 269 -4.05 -6.89 22.29
N SER A 270 -2.87 -7.43 22.52
CA SER A 270 -2.72 -8.69 23.26
C SER A 270 -1.56 -8.62 24.26
N TRP A 271 -1.63 -9.47 25.27
CA TRP A 271 -0.60 -9.62 26.29
C TRP A 271 -0.47 -11.10 26.70
N ARG A 272 0.78 -11.56 26.87
CA ARG A 272 1.08 -12.94 27.28
C ARG A 272 0.50 -13.23 28.67
N ALA A 273 -0.18 -14.37 28.81
CA ALA A 273 -0.72 -14.83 30.08
C ALA A 273 0.31 -15.69 30.84
N GLN A 274 0.17 -15.77 32.16
CA GLN A 274 1.06 -16.57 33.01
C GLN A 274 1.01 -18.08 32.73
N ASP A 275 -0.12 -18.57 32.22
CA ASP A 275 -0.40 -20.00 32.01
C ASP A 275 0.06 -20.54 30.64
N GLY A 276 0.81 -19.74 29.88
CA GLY A 276 1.27 -20.07 28.53
C GLY A 276 0.31 -19.70 27.40
N GLY A 277 -0.87 -19.15 27.71
CA GLY A 277 -1.76 -18.49 26.75
C GLY A 277 -1.44 -17.00 26.56
N PHE A 278 -2.41 -16.26 26.04
CA PHE A 278 -2.39 -14.80 25.97
C PHE A 278 -3.80 -14.23 26.03
N TRP A 279 -3.92 -13.04 26.61
CA TRP A 279 -5.12 -12.22 26.61
C TRP A 279 -5.15 -11.39 25.33
N VAL A 280 -6.27 -11.34 24.63
CA VAL A 280 -6.40 -10.57 23.37
C VAL A 280 -7.76 -9.89 23.30
N SER A 281 -7.80 -8.72 22.65
CA SER A 281 -9.06 -8.03 22.45
C SER A 281 -10.02 -8.81 21.53
N PRO A 282 -11.34 -8.78 21.81
CA PRO A 282 -12.32 -9.51 21.02
C PRO A 282 -12.56 -8.84 19.67
N ARG A 283 -13.00 -9.58 18.66
CA ARG A 283 -13.31 -9.04 17.32
C ARG A 283 -14.71 -8.41 17.27
N LYS A 284 -14.90 -7.45 16.34
CA LYS A 284 -16.21 -6.78 16.07
C LYS A 284 -16.79 -6.03 17.28
N VAL A 285 -15.93 -5.43 18.09
CA VAL A 285 -16.32 -4.50 19.16
C VAL A 285 -15.63 -3.16 18.92
N ASP A 286 -16.16 -2.09 19.51
CA ASP A 286 -15.45 -0.81 19.53
C ASP A 286 -14.24 -0.93 20.46
N LYS A 287 -13.04 -0.82 19.87
CA LYS A 287 -11.76 -0.97 20.56
C LYS A 287 -11.49 0.17 21.54
N ARG A 288 -12.18 1.30 21.38
CA ARG A 288 -12.03 2.49 22.24
C ARG A 288 -12.72 2.31 23.60
N GLU A 289 -13.66 1.39 23.71
CA GLU A 289 -14.43 1.14 24.94
C GLU A 289 -13.87 -0.04 25.75
N LEU A 290 -12.78 -0.66 25.29
CA LEU A 290 -12.20 -1.82 25.94
C LEU A 290 -11.69 -1.52 27.35
N THR A 291 -11.94 -2.47 28.23
CA THR A 291 -11.36 -2.60 29.58
C THR A 291 -10.74 -4.00 29.69
N PRO A 292 -9.89 -4.26 30.70
CA PRO A 292 -9.31 -5.60 30.91
C PRO A 292 -10.36 -6.72 30.93
N GLU A 293 -11.54 -6.48 31.49
CA GLU A 293 -12.63 -7.46 31.60
C GLU A 293 -13.17 -7.94 30.24
N HIS A 294 -12.97 -7.17 29.18
CA HIS A 294 -13.37 -7.55 27.83
C HIS A 294 -12.38 -8.49 27.13
N MET A 295 -11.18 -8.66 27.69
CA MET A 295 -10.11 -9.44 27.06
C MET A 295 -10.43 -10.94 27.10
N VAL A 296 -10.05 -11.63 26.03
CA VAL A 296 -10.34 -13.05 25.85
C VAL A 296 -9.06 -13.84 26.05
N LEU A 297 -9.03 -14.75 27.03
CA LEU A 297 -7.94 -15.71 27.17
C LEU A 297 -7.94 -16.64 25.95
N THR A 298 -6.78 -16.75 25.31
CA THR A 298 -6.60 -17.45 24.04
C THR A 298 -5.34 -18.30 24.07
N ARG A 299 -5.39 -19.45 23.40
CA ARG A 299 -4.24 -20.34 23.18
C ARG A 299 -4.17 -20.70 21.69
N THR A 300 -2.96 -20.95 21.21
CA THR A 300 -2.75 -21.40 19.83
C THR A 300 -2.12 -22.77 19.80
N ASP A 301 -2.65 -23.62 18.92
CA ASP A 301 -2.07 -24.92 18.58
C ASP A 301 -1.71 -24.87 17.09
N SER A 302 -0.44 -24.57 16.81
CA SER A 302 0.05 -24.46 15.43
C SER A 302 0.01 -25.80 14.69
N ALA A 303 0.11 -26.93 15.40
CA ALA A 303 0.03 -28.27 14.80
C ALA A 303 -1.39 -28.58 14.32
N LYS A 304 -2.41 -28.13 15.08
CA LYS A 304 -3.82 -28.28 14.71
C LYS A 304 -4.40 -27.10 13.94
N GLN A 305 -3.61 -26.04 13.71
CA GLN A 305 -4.05 -24.77 13.10
C GLN A 305 -5.31 -24.23 13.77
N CYS A 306 -5.25 -24.13 15.11
CA CYS A 306 -6.38 -23.77 15.94
C CYS A 306 -6.05 -22.60 16.86
N VAL A 307 -7.04 -21.73 17.05
CA VAL A 307 -7.08 -20.70 18.08
C VAL A 307 -8.17 -21.11 19.07
N GLU A 308 -7.77 -21.61 20.23
CA GLU A 308 -8.68 -21.97 21.32
C GLU A 308 -8.93 -20.73 22.18
N TYR A 309 -10.18 -20.49 22.56
CA TYR A 309 -10.55 -19.33 23.38
C TYR A 309 -11.60 -19.69 24.42
N PHE A 310 -11.65 -18.90 25.49
CA PHE A 310 -12.51 -19.12 26.65
C PHE A 310 -13.61 -18.06 26.71
N GLY A 311 -14.88 -18.48 26.78
CA GLY A 311 -16.06 -17.62 26.75
C GLY A 311 -16.74 -17.51 25.38
N GLU A 312 -17.69 -16.58 25.28
CA GLU A 312 -18.53 -16.38 24.09
C GLU A 312 -17.91 -15.42 23.06
N ALA A 313 -17.16 -14.42 23.54
CA ALA A 313 -16.52 -13.42 22.70
C ALA A 313 -15.38 -14.04 21.90
N LYS A 314 -15.46 -13.93 20.57
CA LYS A 314 -14.39 -14.44 19.69
C LYS A 314 -13.18 -13.50 19.74
N PRO A 315 -11.96 -14.05 19.85
CA PRO A 315 -10.76 -13.23 19.90
C PRO A 315 -10.47 -12.57 18.54
N SER A 316 -9.50 -11.65 18.50
CA SER A 316 -9.05 -10.99 17.26
C SER A 316 -8.73 -12.02 16.17
N ILE A 317 -8.94 -11.65 14.91
CA ILE A 317 -8.54 -12.49 13.77
C ILE A 317 -7.02 -12.70 13.72
N ASP A 318 -6.24 -11.74 14.25
CA ASP A 318 -4.78 -11.82 14.38
C ASP A 318 -4.28 -12.78 15.46
N SER A 319 -5.17 -13.43 16.21
CA SER A 319 -4.74 -14.28 17.34
C SER A 319 -3.83 -15.43 16.90
N SER A 320 -3.98 -15.92 15.68
CA SER A 320 -3.06 -16.91 15.07
C SER A 320 -1.65 -16.33 14.89
N VAL A 321 -1.54 -15.11 14.37
CA VAL A 321 -0.28 -14.38 14.20
C VAL A 321 0.34 -14.09 15.56
N GLN A 322 -0.43 -13.54 16.50
CA GLN A 322 0.04 -13.22 17.84
C GLN A 322 0.55 -14.46 18.58
N GLY A 323 -0.22 -15.56 18.57
CA GLY A 323 0.20 -16.80 19.18
C GLY A 323 1.46 -17.39 18.55
N TYR A 324 1.59 -17.31 17.22
CA TYR A 324 2.83 -17.68 16.53
C TYR A 324 4.02 -16.85 17.02
N LEU A 325 3.87 -15.53 17.13
CA LEU A 325 4.92 -14.63 17.60
C LEU A 325 5.27 -14.89 19.06
N TYR A 326 4.28 -15.08 19.94
CA TYR A 326 4.52 -15.43 21.34
C TYR A 326 5.26 -16.77 21.51
N ASN A 327 4.96 -17.76 20.67
CA ASN A 327 5.64 -19.06 20.70
C ASN A 327 7.07 -18.98 20.16
N ARG A 328 7.28 -18.20 19.10
CA ARG A 328 8.58 -18.07 18.43
C ARG A 328 9.53 -17.12 19.17
N PHE A 329 9.01 -16.08 19.80
CA PHE A 329 9.78 -15.02 20.45
C PHE A 329 9.38 -14.88 21.93
N PRO A 330 10.04 -15.62 22.84
CA PRO A 330 9.74 -15.57 24.28
C PRO A 330 9.86 -14.19 24.91
N TRP A 331 10.69 -13.30 24.33
CA TRP A 331 10.88 -11.94 24.81
C TRP A 331 9.68 -11.01 24.53
N ILE A 332 8.76 -11.38 23.63
CA ILE A 332 7.55 -10.62 23.37
C ILE A 332 6.55 -10.90 24.50
N HIS A 333 6.14 -9.86 25.22
CA HIS A 333 5.13 -9.90 26.26
C HIS A 333 3.81 -9.25 25.82
N GLY A 334 3.85 -8.25 24.94
CA GLY A 334 2.66 -7.61 24.41
C GLY A 334 2.77 -7.30 22.93
N LEU A 335 1.62 -7.24 22.26
CA LEU A 335 1.52 -6.84 20.85
C LEU A 335 0.40 -5.81 20.69
N LEU A 336 0.73 -4.69 20.08
CA LEU A 336 -0.20 -3.62 19.74
C LEU A 336 -0.29 -3.50 18.22
N HIS A 337 -1.48 -3.63 17.65
CA HIS A 337 -1.71 -3.51 16.21
C HIS A 337 -2.70 -2.37 15.91
N PHE A 338 -2.41 -1.54 14.91
CA PHE A 338 -3.26 -0.43 14.48
C PHE A 338 -3.07 -0.13 12.98
N HIS A 339 -4.09 0.42 12.33
CA HIS A 339 -4.12 0.58 10.86
C HIS A 339 -3.69 1.98 10.40
N ASP A 340 -3.99 3.00 11.22
CA ASP A 340 -3.63 4.39 10.94
C ASP A 340 -2.71 4.90 12.05
N GLY A 341 -1.52 5.33 11.66
CA GLY A 341 -0.55 5.89 12.60
C GLY A 341 0.55 6.70 11.93
N PHE A 342 1.24 7.49 12.74
CA PHE A 342 2.42 8.26 12.36
C PHE A 342 3.66 7.51 12.81
N ILE A 343 4.01 6.44 12.10
CA ILE A 343 5.06 5.52 12.50
C ILE A 343 6.12 5.41 11.40
N LEU A 344 7.37 5.43 11.83
CA LEU A 344 8.54 5.06 11.03
C LEU A 344 9.01 3.70 11.55
N PRO A 345 8.64 2.60 10.89
CA PRO A 345 8.81 1.25 11.43
C PRO A 345 10.27 0.77 11.38
N ASP A 346 10.63 -0.22 12.20
CA ASP A 346 11.95 -0.88 12.09
C ASP A 346 12.07 -1.76 10.84
N SER A 347 10.96 -2.37 10.44
CA SER A 347 10.90 -3.27 9.29
C SER A 347 9.53 -3.21 8.62
N SER A 348 9.43 -3.76 7.42
CA SER A 348 8.19 -3.87 6.66
C SER A 348 8.11 -5.27 6.05
N THR A 349 6.93 -5.89 6.03
CA THR A 349 6.74 -7.14 5.27
C THR A 349 6.79 -6.84 3.77
N ASN A 350 7.11 -7.84 2.95
CA ASN A 350 7.26 -7.68 1.50
C ASN A 350 5.97 -8.00 0.75
N PHE A 351 5.12 -8.85 1.30
CA PHE A 351 3.88 -9.28 0.67
C PHE A 351 2.68 -9.06 1.61
N PRO A 352 1.56 -8.50 1.09
CA PRO A 352 0.36 -8.31 1.89
C PRO A 352 -0.41 -9.62 1.93
N PHE A 353 -0.07 -10.53 2.84
CA PHE A 353 -0.89 -11.70 3.13
C PHE A 353 -2.17 -11.29 3.87
N PRO A 354 -3.26 -12.08 3.77
CA PRO A 354 -4.46 -11.80 4.54
C PRO A 354 -4.20 -11.88 6.05
N CYS A 355 -4.78 -10.93 6.76
CA CYS A 355 -4.81 -10.82 8.21
C CYS A 355 -5.17 -12.15 8.91
N GLY A 356 -4.35 -12.63 9.84
CA GLY A 356 -4.59 -13.83 10.63
C GLY A 356 -4.17 -15.14 9.97
N THR A 357 -3.46 -15.10 8.84
CA THR A 357 -2.93 -16.29 8.17
C THR A 357 -1.59 -16.73 8.75
N LEU A 358 -1.25 -18.02 8.62
CA LEU A 358 0.06 -18.52 9.03
C LEU A 358 1.19 -17.93 8.15
N GLU A 359 0.92 -17.66 6.88
CA GLU A 359 1.87 -17.07 5.95
C GLU A 359 2.22 -15.63 6.35
N GLU A 360 1.23 -14.84 6.78
CA GLU A 360 1.47 -13.52 7.39
C GLU A 360 2.34 -13.65 8.64
N ALA A 361 2.01 -14.58 9.54
CA ALA A 361 2.78 -14.81 10.77
C ALA A 361 4.23 -15.22 10.50
N GLU A 362 4.44 -16.11 9.53
CA GLU A 362 5.77 -16.55 9.10
C GLU A 362 6.57 -15.42 8.44
N GLU A 363 5.91 -14.53 7.69
CA GLU A 363 6.55 -13.37 7.08
C GLU A 363 6.94 -12.33 8.13
N ILE A 364 6.04 -11.98 9.04
CA ILE A 364 6.35 -11.12 10.19
C ILE A 364 7.50 -11.72 11.02
N GLY A 365 7.44 -13.02 11.30
CA GLY A 365 8.51 -13.70 12.03
C GLY A 365 9.85 -13.78 11.29
N ARG A 366 9.88 -13.53 9.97
CA ARG A 366 11.12 -13.39 9.18
C ARG A 366 11.66 -11.95 9.22
N THR A 367 10.84 -10.94 9.43
CA THR A 367 11.29 -9.53 9.52
C THR A 367 11.87 -9.20 10.88
N ILE A 368 11.46 -9.90 11.93
CA ILE A 368 12.07 -9.81 13.26
C ILE A 368 13.43 -10.52 13.22
N GLU A 369 14.52 -9.76 13.24
CA GLU A 369 15.86 -10.32 13.38
C GLU A 369 15.96 -11.14 14.68
N PRO A 370 16.74 -12.25 14.71
CA PRO A 370 17.01 -12.96 15.94
C PRO A 370 17.86 -12.09 16.86
N MET A 371 17.20 -11.21 17.61
CA MET A 371 17.80 -10.41 18.67
C MET A 371 17.76 -11.20 19.97
N ASP A 372 18.91 -11.33 20.63
CA ASP A 372 19.04 -12.15 21.85
C ASP A 372 18.15 -11.67 23.01
N THR A 373 17.80 -10.37 23.06
CA THR A 373 16.70 -9.77 23.86
C THR A 373 16.74 -8.25 23.71
N PRO A 374 15.88 -7.61 22.90
CA PRO A 374 15.73 -6.16 22.98
C PRO A 374 14.88 -5.82 24.22
N GLN A 375 15.40 -4.99 25.11
CA GLN A 375 14.57 -4.29 26.11
C GLN A 375 13.64 -3.26 25.45
N ASP A 376 13.90 -2.94 24.18
CA ASP A 376 13.21 -1.94 23.40
C ASP A 376 12.09 -2.54 22.54
N PRO A 377 10.97 -1.81 22.38
CA PRO A 377 9.89 -2.19 21.50
C PRO A 377 10.34 -2.19 20.03
N PHE A 378 9.84 -3.14 19.25
CA PHE A 378 10.14 -3.31 17.83
C PHE A 378 8.88 -3.12 17.02
N SER A 379 8.95 -2.44 15.87
CA SER A 379 7.78 -2.22 15.04
C SER A 379 7.92 -2.67 13.59
N ILE A 380 6.78 -3.09 13.05
CA ILE A 380 6.68 -3.74 11.75
C ILE A 380 5.52 -3.09 11.01
N GLU A 381 5.78 -2.60 9.81
CA GLU A 381 4.75 -2.25 8.86
C GLU A 381 4.27 -3.51 8.14
N LEU A 382 2.95 -3.61 8.05
CA LEU A 382 2.23 -4.59 7.25
C LEU A 382 1.62 -3.79 6.10
N PRO A 383 2.28 -3.71 4.92
CA PRO A 383 1.82 -2.85 3.84
C PRO A 383 0.35 -3.09 3.51
N HIS A 384 -0.42 -2.01 3.49
CA HIS A 384 -1.86 -2.02 3.23
C HIS A 384 -2.72 -2.75 4.27
N HIS A 385 -2.15 -3.13 5.41
CA HIS A 385 -2.85 -3.75 6.54
C HIS A 385 -2.64 -2.95 7.83
N GLY A 386 -1.49 -2.33 8.09
CA GLY A 386 -1.28 -1.48 9.26
C GLY A 386 0.10 -1.66 9.88
N PHE A 387 0.20 -1.56 11.20
CA PHE A 387 1.45 -1.66 11.94
C PHE A 387 1.31 -2.56 13.14
N LEU A 388 2.38 -3.26 13.49
CA LEU A 388 2.48 -4.09 14.68
C LEU A 388 3.65 -3.59 15.52
N VAL A 389 3.42 -3.35 16.82
CA VAL A 389 4.44 -2.99 17.79
C VAL A 389 4.56 -4.12 18.81
N ALA A 390 5.71 -4.78 18.83
CA ALA A 390 6.07 -5.81 19.78
C ALA A 390 6.70 -5.21 21.03
N LEU A 391 6.18 -5.57 22.20
CA LEU A 391 6.56 -5.02 23.50
C LEU A 391 7.29 -6.10 24.31
N GLY A 392 8.49 -5.77 24.78
CA GLY A 392 9.19 -6.56 25.79
C GLY A 392 8.58 -6.41 27.19
N THR A 393 9.22 -7.01 28.20
CA THR A 393 8.72 -7.06 29.59
C THR A 393 8.37 -5.68 30.16
N ASN A 394 9.19 -4.66 29.88
CA ASN A 394 8.96 -3.29 30.34
C ASN A 394 8.36 -2.36 29.26
N GLY A 395 8.00 -2.92 28.09
CA GLY A 395 7.64 -2.13 26.90
C GLY A 395 6.38 -1.28 27.10
N ALA A 396 5.37 -1.82 27.80
CA ALA A 396 4.14 -1.11 28.10
C ALA A 396 4.40 0.15 28.96
N LYS A 397 5.07 -0.03 30.10
CA LYS A 397 5.47 1.08 30.98
C LYS A 397 6.28 2.13 30.21
N LYS A 398 7.28 1.68 29.44
CA LYS A 398 8.15 2.58 28.67
C LYS A 398 7.36 3.43 27.66
N LEU A 399 6.47 2.81 26.89
CA LEU A 399 5.61 3.52 25.94
C LEU A 399 4.73 4.59 26.62
N ILE A 400 4.19 4.27 27.80
CA ILE A 400 3.34 5.20 28.54
C ILE A 400 4.15 6.37 29.08
N ASP A 401 5.32 6.10 29.67
CA ASP A 401 6.23 7.12 30.18
C ASP A 401 6.67 8.06 29.04
N GLU A 402 6.97 7.52 27.86
CA GLU A 402 7.28 8.28 26.64
C GLU A 402 6.09 9.15 26.20
N TRP A 403 4.88 8.58 26.12
CA TRP A 403 3.68 9.33 25.76
C TRP A 403 3.41 10.51 26.72
N ILE A 404 3.45 10.26 28.03
CA ILE A 404 3.24 11.28 29.06
C ILE A 404 4.30 12.37 28.94
N SER A 405 5.58 11.98 28.75
CA SER A 405 6.68 12.91 28.60
C SER A 405 6.48 13.84 27.39
N VAL A 406 6.20 13.25 26.22
CA VAL A 406 6.01 14.00 24.98
C VAL A 406 4.77 14.90 25.06
N LEU A 407 3.67 14.41 25.64
CA LEU A 407 2.44 15.19 25.80
C LEU A 407 2.66 16.41 26.71
N ASN A 408 3.36 16.23 27.83
CA ASN A 408 3.70 17.32 28.73
C ASN A 408 4.62 18.35 28.04
N ALA A 409 5.63 17.88 27.30
CA ALA A 409 6.53 18.75 26.54
C ALA A 409 5.77 19.53 25.45
N TYR A 410 4.80 18.91 24.78
CA TYR A 410 3.98 19.58 23.77
C TYR A 410 3.05 20.64 24.39
N ILE A 411 2.38 20.33 25.50
CA ILE A 411 1.52 21.28 26.21
C ILE A 411 2.33 22.48 26.70
N GLN A 412 3.52 22.23 27.24
CA GLN A 412 4.43 23.30 27.65
C GLN A 412 4.84 24.16 26.45
N HIS A 413 5.16 23.53 25.32
CA HIS A 413 5.47 24.24 24.09
C HIS A 413 4.29 25.10 23.59
N LEU A 414 3.05 24.60 23.63
CA LEU A 414 1.86 25.37 23.27
C LEU A 414 1.73 26.65 24.10
N ARG A 415 2.08 26.63 25.39
CA ARG A 415 2.10 27.83 26.23
C ARG A 415 3.18 28.81 25.80
N GLU A 416 4.36 28.31 25.46
CA GLU A 416 5.50 29.13 24.99
C GLU A 416 5.17 29.87 23.68
N VAL A 417 4.44 29.23 22.77
CA VAL A 417 4.02 29.83 21.49
C VAL A 417 2.64 30.51 21.55
N GLY A 418 1.98 30.55 22.71
CA GLY A 418 0.70 31.25 22.90
C GLY A 418 -0.56 30.52 22.40
N HIS A 419 -0.49 29.22 22.13
CA HIS A 419 -1.58 28.41 21.55
C HIS A 419 -2.22 27.40 22.52
N ASP A 420 -1.95 27.48 23.84
CA ASP A 420 -2.53 26.55 24.84
C ASP A 420 -4.07 26.53 24.84
N HIS A 421 -4.71 27.64 24.45
CA HIS A 421 -6.16 27.74 24.31
C HIS A 421 -6.76 26.78 23.27
N ARG A 422 -5.97 26.28 22.31
CA ARG A 422 -6.42 25.33 21.27
C ARG A 422 -6.37 23.87 21.71
N ARG A 423 -5.88 23.57 22.92
CA ARG A 423 -5.65 22.20 23.40
C ARG A 423 -6.90 21.31 23.35
N ASP A 424 -8.06 21.85 23.68
CA ASP A 424 -9.31 21.09 23.71
C ASP A 424 -9.91 20.87 22.30
N GLU A 425 -9.39 21.59 21.30
CA GLU A 425 -9.83 21.54 19.90
C GLU A 425 -9.04 20.54 19.06
N VAL A 426 -8.08 19.83 19.65
CA VAL A 426 -7.22 18.88 18.93
C VAL A 426 -7.36 17.46 19.44
N ASN A 427 -7.17 16.50 18.53
CA ASN A 427 -6.94 15.09 18.84
C ASN A 427 -5.43 14.84 18.77
N PHE A 428 -4.90 14.11 19.75
CA PHE A 428 -3.48 13.77 19.79
C PHE A 428 -3.25 12.36 19.29
N PHE A 429 -2.23 12.23 18.44
CA PHE A 429 -1.74 10.96 17.92
C PHE A 429 -0.24 10.87 18.19
N PRO A 430 0.27 9.70 18.60
CA PRO A 430 1.70 9.49 18.82
C PRO A 430 2.45 9.43 17.49
N VAL A 431 3.65 10.01 17.48
CA VAL A 431 4.65 9.75 16.44
C VAL A 431 5.56 8.64 16.94
N PHE A 432 5.50 7.49 16.28
CA PHE A 432 6.37 6.35 16.56
C PHE A 432 7.63 6.39 15.68
N PHE A 433 8.77 6.05 16.27
CA PHE A 433 9.98 5.67 15.56
C PHE A 433 10.48 4.36 16.13
N SER A 434 10.66 3.36 15.26
CA SER A 434 10.77 1.97 15.73
C SER A 434 9.54 1.65 16.58
N GLY A 435 9.69 1.18 17.81
CA GLY A 435 8.59 1.04 18.76
C GLY A 435 8.42 2.19 19.77
N HIS A 436 9.16 3.30 19.65
CA HIS A 436 9.18 4.38 20.65
C HIS A 436 8.28 5.55 20.28
N ILE A 437 7.66 6.19 21.28
CA ILE A 437 6.93 7.44 21.09
C ILE A 437 7.89 8.62 21.20
N ILE A 438 8.14 9.30 20.08
CA ILE A 438 9.13 10.37 19.96
C ILE A 438 8.50 11.76 19.75
N GLY A 439 7.19 11.82 19.55
CA GLY A 439 6.50 13.03 19.16
C GLY A 439 4.98 12.91 19.18
N ILE A 440 4.33 14.01 18.84
CA ILE A 440 2.87 14.13 18.72
C ILE A 440 2.53 14.73 17.37
N VAL A 441 1.52 14.15 16.73
CA VAL A 441 0.70 14.84 15.74
C VAL A 441 -0.59 15.29 16.42
N ALA A 442 -0.85 16.59 16.39
CA ALA A 442 -2.10 17.16 16.88
C ALA A 442 -2.97 17.52 15.68
N GLN A 443 -4.12 16.86 15.55
CA GLN A 443 -5.08 17.09 14.47
C GLN A 443 -6.20 17.99 14.99
N HIS A 444 -6.49 19.08 14.28
CA HIS A 444 -7.57 19.97 14.67
C HIS A 444 -8.94 19.36 14.35
N LYS A 445 -9.87 19.38 15.31
CA LYS A 445 -11.20 18.74 15.16
C LYS A 445 -12.08 19.42 14.11
N ARG A 446 -11.89 20.72 13.89
CA ARG A 446 -12.71 21.56 12.99
C ARG A 446 -12.01 21.94 11.68
N GLU A 447 -10.71 21.73 11.59
CA GLU A 447 -9.90 22.18 10.46
C GLU A 447 -9.15 20.99 9.86
N LYS A 448 -8.90 21.00 8.55
CA LYS A 448 -8.29 19.86 7.84
C LYS A 448 -6.76 19.86 7.89
N TRP A 449 -6.17 20.29 9.00
CA TRP A 449 -4.72 20.36 9.17
C TRP A 449 -4.25 19.75 10.49
N ILE A 450 -2.96 19.45 10.51
CA ILE A 450 -2.25 18.91 11.67
C ILE A 450 -1.07 19.82 12.07
N SER A 451 -0.69 19.78 13.34
CA SER A 451 0.61 20.28 13.81
C SER A 451 1.44 19.13 14.35
N ILE A 452 2.76 19.30 14.35
CA ILE A 452 3.69 18.23 14.72
C ILE A 452 4.70 18.75 15.70
N PHE A 453 4.95 17.95 16.72
CA PHE A 453 5.94 18.21 17.73
C PHE A 453 6.82 16.99 17.94
N LEU A 454 8.13 17.19 17.87
CA LEU A 454 9.12 16.18 18.21
C LEU A 454 9.76 16.54 19.55
N HIS A 455 9.91 15.54 20.42
CA HIS A 455 10.53 15.70 21.74
C HIS A 455 11.91 16.37 21.60
N PRO A 456 12.28 17.34 22.46
CA PRO A 456 13.54 18.08 22.32
C PRO A 456 14.78 17.19 22.21
N GLU A 457 14.80 16.07 22.93
CA GLU A 457 15.94 15.13 22.96
C GLU A 457 16.20 14.43 21.62
N ILE A 458 15.17 14.25 20.80
CA ILE A 458 15.31 13.60 19.49
C ILE A 458 15.55 14.60 18.35
N ARG A 459 15.56 15.91 18.62
CA ARG A 459 15.79 16.91 17.57
C ARG A 459 17.21 16.76 17.04
N ARG A 460 17.39 17.01 15.73
CA ARG A 460 18.65 16.85 14.98
C ARG A 460 19.14 15.40 14.79
N SER A 461 18.34 14.41 15.15
CA SER A 461 18.54 12.99 14.81
C SER A 461 18.41 12.67 13.32
N GLY A 462 17.72 13.53 12.56
CA GLY A 462 17.35 13.29 11.16
C GLY A 462 15.92 12.78 10.96
N TYR A 463 15.21 12.36 12.02
CA TYR A 463 13.84 11.80 11.92
C TYR A 463 12.81 12.77 11.33
N GLY A 464 13.00 14.08 11.54
CA GLY A 464 12.09 15.09 10.98
C GLY A 464 12.00 15.03 9.45
N GLU A 465 13.04 14.58 8.74
CA GLU A 465 12.96 14.43 7.28
C GLU A 465 12.04 13.28 6.86
N GLN A 466 12.16 12.14 7.52
CA GLN A 466 11.34 10.97 7.25
C GLN A 466 9.87 11.25 7.59
N LEU A 467 9.64 11.92 8.72
CA LEU A 467 8.30 12.32 9.12
C LEU A 467 7.67 13.25 8.07
N VAL A 468 8.37 14.29 7.60
CA VAL A 468 7.81 15.19 6.57
C VAL A 468 7.38 14.45 5.30
N ARG A 469 8.09 13.39 4.90
CA ARG A 469 7.71 12.54 3.76
C ARG A 469 6.47 11.73 4.06
N LEU A 470 6.38 11.14 5.26
CA LEU A 470 5.19 10.39 5.69
C LEU A 470 3.93 11.27 5.63
N LEU A 471 4.03 12.54 6.01
CA LEU A 471 2.90 13.48 5.93
C LEU A 471 2.51 13.82 4.49
N ASP A 472 3.52 13.98 3.62
CA ASP A 472 3.32 14.22 2.20
C ASP A 472 2.61 13.03 1.53
N GLN A 473 3.07 11.80 1.83
CA GLN A 473 2.43 10.56 1.37
C GLN A 473 0.97 10.44 1.87
N LYS A 474 0.70 10.86 3.11
CA LYS A 474 -0.66 10.90 3.66
C LYS A 474 -1.49 12.09 3.16
N GLY A 475 -0.93 13.00 2.35
CA GLY A 475 -1.64 14.17 1.83
C GLY A 475 -2.11 15.15 2.90
N LEU A 476 -1.42 15.23 4.04
CA LEU A 476 -1.87 16.03 5.18
C LEU A 476 -1.37 17.47 5.11
N TYR A 477 -2.27 18.43 5.31
CA TYR A 477 -1.89 19.83 5.49
C TYR A 477 -1.26 20.04 6.87
N VAL A 478 -0.17 20.81 6.92
CA VAL A 478 0.55 21.08 8.18
C VAL A 478 0.47 22.56 8.50
N ASN A 479 0.14 22.89 9.74
CA ASN A 479 0.18 24.26 10.22
C ASN A 479 1.41 24.47 11.11
N VAL A 480 2.15 25.55 10.88
CA VAL A 480 3.40 25.85 11.59
C VAL A 480 3.37 27.27 12.16
N ASP A 481 3.87 27.43 13.39
CA ASP A 481 4.05 28.74 14.01
C ASP A 481 5.42 29.34 13.63
N ASP A 482 5.47 30.64 13.38
CA ASP A 482 6.72 31.36 13.05
C ASP A 482 7.80 31.20 14.13
N ASN A 483 7.41 31.10 15.40
CA ASN A 483 8.34 30.92 16.53
C ASN A 483 8.97 29.52 16.57
N CYS A 484 8.45 28.56 15.79
CA CYS A 484 9.04 27.22 15.68
C CYS A 484 10.21 27.18 14.68
N HIS A 485 10.34 28.18 13.80
CA HIS A 485 11.39 28.26 12.76
C HIS A 485 11.50 27.02 11.85
N VAL A 486 10.38 26.32 11.62
CA VAL A 486 10.32 25.12 10.75
C VAL A 486 9.71 25.38 9.38
N ARG A 487 9.13 26.56 9.13
CA ARG A 487 8.45 26.85 7.86
C ARG A 487 9.37 26.65 6.65
N ASP A 488 10.58 27.21 6.71
CA ASP A 488 11.54 27.13 5.61
C ASP A 488 12.04 25.70 5.39
N TYR A 489 12.02 24.87 6.45
CA TYR A 489 12.34 23.44 6.36
C TYR A 489 11.34 22.66 5.49
N TYR A 490 10.05 22.95 5.63
CA TYR A 490 9.00 22.38 4.79
C TYR A 490 9.05 22.94 3.37
N ILE A 491 9.20 24.26 3.23
CA ILE A 491 9.28 24.94 1.92
C ILE A 491 10.43 24.38 1.07
N ALA A 492 11.61 24.14 1.66
CA ALA A 492 12.74 23.55 0.96
C ALA A 492 12.45 22.15 0.39
N ARG A 493 11.42 21.47 0.91
CA ARG A 493 10.95 20.14 0.50
C ARG A 493 9.68 20.19 -0.36
N GLY A 494 9.37 21.35 -0.93
CA GLY A 494 8.29 21.53 -1.90
C GLY A 494 6.92 21.82 -1.29
N TRP A 495 6.82 21.98 0.03
CA TRP A 495 5.56 22.39 0.65
C TRP A 495 5.23 23.84 0.31
N LYS A 496 3.94 24.14 0.15
CA LYS A 496 3.45 25.44 -0.31
C LYS A 496 2.65 26.15 0.79
N PRO A 497 3.02 27.39 1.18
CA PRO A 497 2.14 28.23 1.99
C PRO A 497 0.83 28.50 1.25
N VAL A 498 -0.31 28.18 1.89
CA VAL A 498 -1.65 28.39 1.30
C VAL A 498 -2.44 29.49 2.02
N SER A 499 -2.27 29.62 3.32
CA SER A 499 -2.87 30.69 4.11
C SER A 499 -2.01 31.01 5.32
N ARG A 500 -2.23 32.20 5.89
CA ARG A 500 -1.58 32.65 7.11
C ARG A 500 -2.61 33.34 8.01
N ASP A 501 -2.59 32.98 9.28
CA ASP A 501 -3.39 33.60 10.33
C ASP A 501 -2.46 33.95 11.49
N ASN A 502 -2.19 35.25 11.68
CA ASN A 502 -1.21 35.75 12.64
C ASN A 502 0.17 35.06 12.47
N THR A 503 0.60 34.28 13.46
CA THR A 503 1.87 33.54 13.48
C THR A 503 1.77 32.15 12.85
N LEU A 504 0.56 31.67 12.53
CA LEU A 504 0.32 30.35 11.97
C LEU A 504 0.30 30.40 10.44
N THR A 505 1.09 29.53 9.81
CA THR A 505 1.12 29.35 8.35
C THR A 505 0.67 27.94 8.00
N LEU A 506 -0.41 27.83 7.23
CA LEU A 506 -0.89 26.57 6.69
C LEU A 506 -0.08 26.20 5.44
N LEU A 507 0.43 24.98 5.42
CA LEU A 507 1.27 24.42 4.36
C LEU A 507 0.56 23.25 3.69
N GLN A 508 0.47 23.31 2.37
CA GLN A 508 -0.02 22.22 1.51
C GLN A 508 1.14 21.27 1.17
N PRO A 509 0.93 19.94 1.27
CA PRO A 509 1.91 18.94 0.90
C PRO A 509 2.14 18.91 -0.63
N PRO A 510 3.37 18.62 -1.09
CA PRO A 510 3.69 18.39 -2.50
C PRO A 510 2.75 17.45 -3.26
N SER A 511 2.33 16.34 -2.64
CA SER A 511 1.50 15.31 -3.27
C SER A 511 0.16 15.83 -3.77
N LEU A 512 -0.35 16.91 -3.17
CA LEU A 512 -1.61 17.56 -3.55
C LEU A 512 -1.42 18.78 -4.45
N ARG A 513 -0.19 19.10 -4.85
CA ARG A 513 0.12 20.23 -5.72
C ARG A 513 0.03 19.84 -7.18
N THR A 514 -0.68 20.66 -7.96
CA THR A 514 -0.76 20.55 -9.43
C THR A 514 0.23 21.45 -10.17
N ASP A 515 0.98 22.29 -9.44
CA ASP A 515 1.95 23.25 -9.98
C ASP A 515 3.41 22.77 -9.90
N LEU A 516 3.63 21.47 -9.60
CA LEU A 516 4.96 20.87 -9.61
C LEU A 516 5.50 20.76 -11.03
N ARG A 517 6.78 21.09 -11.21
CA ARG A 517 7.50 20.91 -12.49
C ARG A 517 8.29 19.61 -12.46
N GLU A 518 8.32 18.87 -13.55
CA GLU A 518 9.16 17.67 -13.63
C GLU A 518 10.63 18.06 -13.89
N ALA A 519 11.54 17.32 -13.27
CA ALA A 519 12.98 17.47 -13.45
C ALA A 519 13.64 16.09 -13.38
N VAL A 520 14.74 15.92 -14.12
CA VAL A 520 15.52 14.67 -14.09
C VAL A 520 16.95 14.99 -13.74
N THR A 521 17.50 14.24 -12.78
CA THR A 521 18.92 14.28 -12.43
C THR A 521 19.57 12.91 -12.54
N VAL A 522 20.89 12.92 -12.60
CA VAL A 522 21.71 11.73 -12.76
C VAL A 522 22.70 11.67 -11.60
N CYS A 523 22.74 10.52 -10.92
CA CYS A 523 23.71 10.24 -9.88
C CYS A 523 24.65 9.14 -10.37
N ILE A 524 25.90 9.49 -10.67
CA ILE A 524 26.92 8.55 -11.13
C ILE A 524 27.86 8.26 -9.98
N VAL A 525 27.97 6.99 -9.62
CA VAL A 525 28.72 6.51 -8.47
C VAL A 525 29.67 5.41 -8.93
N LYS A 526 30.89 5.40 -8.38
CA LYS A 526 31.84 4.31 -8.54
C LYS A 526 31.87 3.46 -7.27
N PRO A 527 31.20 2.29 -7.24
CA PRO A 527 31.06 1.50 -6.01
C PRO A 527 32.38 1.01 -5.44
N SER A 528 33.38 0.73 -6.28
CA SER A 528 34.69 0.22 -5.83
C SER A 528 35.50 1.23 -5.01
N THR A 529 35.26 2.52 -5.19
CA THR A 529 35.95 3.61 -4.49
C THR A 529 35.04 4.45 -3.60
N HIS A 530 33.71 4.17 -3.60
CA HIS A 530 32.70 4.95 -2.90
C HIS A 530 32.72 6.44 -3.28
N GLU A 531 33.02 6.73 -4.55
CA GLU A 531 33.06 8.10 -5.08
C GLU A 531 31.80 8.43 -5.87
N VAL A 532 31.41 9.71 -5.85
CA VAL A 532 30.26 10.25 -6.59
C VAL A 532 30.67 11.47 -7.40
N LEU A 533 30.12 11.59 -8.61
CA LEU A 533 30.25 12.76 -9.46
C LEU A 533 29.16 13.79 -9.11
N LEU A 534 29.58 15.03 -8.84
CA LEU A 534 28.72 16.18 -8.58
C LEU A 534 29.14 17.38 -9.44
N GLY A 535 28.24 18.33 -9.64
CA GLY A 535 28.54 19.61 -10.28
C GLY A 535 28.38 20.78 -9.31
N GLN A 536 29.36 21.70 -9.28
CA GLN A 536 29.24 22.95 -8.55
C GLN A 536 28.64 24.03 -9.45
N ARG A 537 27.46 24.55 -9.07
CA ARG A 537 26.74 25.57 -9.84
C ARG A 537 27.51 26.89 -9.86
N GLN A 538 27.74 27.42 -11.06
CA GLN A 538 28.44 28.70 -11.30
C GLN A 538 27.46 29.87 -11.47
N THR A 539 26.21 29.58 -11.83
CA THR A 539 25.15 30.57 -12.08
C THR A 539 23.88 30.23 -11.27
N ALA A 540 22.94 31.19 -11.20
CA ALA A 540 21.63 31.09 -10.52
C ALA A 540 21.60 31.29 -8.98
N SER A 541 20.40 31.16 -8.41
CA SER A 541 20.06 31.37 -6.98
C SER A 541 20.79 30.44 -6.00
N TRP A 542 21.58 29.50 -6.53
CA TRP A 542 22.27 28.44 -5.80
C TRP A 542 23.77 28.42 -6.11
N ASN A 543 24.34 29.58 -6.48
CA ASN A 543 25.76 29.74 -6.80
C ASN A 543 26.64 29.11 -5.70
N GLN A 544 27.71 28.43 -6.12
CA GLN A 544 28.66 27.69 -5.29
C GLN A 544 28.12 26.45 -4.58
N MET A 545 26.83 26.12 -4.72
CA MET A 545 26.31 24.86 -4.22
C MET A 545 26.63 23.69 -5.15
N TRP A 546 26.89 22.54 -4.54
CA TRP A 546 27.02 21.26 -5.21
C TRP A 546 25.65 20.62 -5.43
N ALA A 547 25.48 19.98 -6.58
CA ALA A 547 24.24 19.30 -6.96
C ALA A 547 24.53 18.06 -7.82
N MET A 548 23.51 17.22 -7.97
CA MET A 548 23.49 16.25 -9.06
C MET A 548 23.35 16.99 -10.39
N ILE A 549 23.94 16.41 -11.43
CA ILE A 549 23.80 16.88 -12.80
C ILE A 549 22.35 16.62 -13.25
N GLY A 550 21.71 17.60 -13.86
CA GLY A 550 20.32 17.50 -14.30
C GLY A 550 19.52 18.80 -14.18
N GLY A 551 18.39 18.81 -14.88
CA GLY A 551 17.55 19.98 -15.01
C GLY A 551 16.07 19.66 -15.24
N ALA A 552 15.33 20.66 -15.67
CA ALA A 552 13.89 20.56 -15.89
C ALA A 552 13.58 19.70 -17.13
N VAL A 553 12.47 18.98 -17.09
CA VAL A 553 11.99 18.23 -18.25
C VAL A 553 11.33 19.19 -19.23
N ASP A 554 11.79 19.18 -20.48
CA ASP A 554 11.13 19.92 -21.54
C ASP A 554 9.80 19.25 -21.92
N PRO A 555 8.75 20.00 -22.31
CA PRO A 555 7.46 19.41 -22.68
C PRO A 555 7.53 18.36 -23.80
N ALA A 556 8.53 18.46 -24.68
CA ALA A 556 8.76 17.49 -25.76
C ALA A 556 9.38 16.16 -25.27
N GLU A 557 9.95 16.14 -24.07
CA GLU A 557 10.64 15.01 -23.44
C GLU A 557 9.79 14.37 -22.33
N GLU A 558 8.54 14.80 -22.16
CA GLU A 558 7.66 14.31 -21.10
C GLU A 558 7.48 12.78 -21.20
N GLY A 559 7.67 12.09 -20.06
CA GLY A 559 7.67 10.63 -20.01
C GLY A 559 8.96 9.96 -20.50
N GLN A 560 9.99 10.70 -20.90
CA GLN A 560 11.25 10.17 -21.43
C GLN A 560 12.46 10.60 -20.57
N PRO A 561 12.57 10.13 -19.31
CA PRO A 561 13.54 10.66 -18.37
C PRO A 561 15.01 10.47 -18.81
N LEU A 562 15.31 9.41 -19.56
CA LEU A 562 16.67 9.17 -20.07
C LEU A 562 17.09 10.20 -21.13
N VAL A 563 16.13 10.72 -21.91
CA VAL A 563 16.41 11.76 -22.92
C VAL A 563 16.81 13.05 -22.23
N THR A 564 16.01 13.50 -21.26
CA THR A 564 16.33 14.68 -20.43
C THR A 564 17.66 14.51 -19.71
N ALA A 565 17.91 13.34 -19.08
CA ALA A 565 19.16 13.07 -18.37
C ALA A 565 20.41 13.22 -19.26
N LYS A 566 20.35 12.72 -20.50
CA LYS A 566 21.46 12.81 -21.46
C LYS A 566 21.70 14.24 -21.92
N ARG A 567 20.64 14.98 -22.24
CA ARG A 567 20.73 16.38 -22.65
C ARG A 567 21.39 17.22 -21.55
N GLU A 568 20.86 17.16 -20.34
CA GLU A 568 21.36 17.93 -19.21
C GLU A 568 22.80 17.57 -18.85
N ALA A 569 23.18 16.28 -18.91
CA ALA A 569 24.56 15.87 -18.66
C ALA A 569 25.57 16.43 -19.69
N TYR A 570 25.15 16.54 -20.95
CA TYR A 570 25.95 17.18 -21.99
C TYR A 570 26.01 18.70 -21.81
N GLU A 571 24.89 19.34 -21.45
CA GLU A 571 24.80 20.79 -21.29
C GLU A 571 25.56 21.29 -20.05
N GLU A 572 25.36 20.65 -18.89
CA GLU A 572 25.93 21.09 -17.62
C GLU A 572 27.41 20.68 -17.44
N VAL A 573 27.85 19.52 -17.96
CA VAL A 573 29.22 19.03 -17.73
C VAL A 573 29.90 18.38 -18.94
N ARG A 574 29.41 18.62 -20.17
CA ARG A 574 30.00 18.09 -21.42
C ARG A 574 30.22 16.58 -21.40
N MET A 575 29.27 15.84 -20.81
CA MET A 575 29.32 14.39 -20.76
C MET A 575 28.90 13.78 -22.10
N ASP A 576 29.88 13.56 -22.98
CA ASP A 576 29.62 13.03 -24.33
C ASP A 576 29.31 11.53 -24.35
N SER A 577 29.76 10.79 -23.33
CA SER A 577 29.55 9.34 -23.20
C SER A 577 28.70 9.02 -21.97
N PHE A 578 27.39 8.87 -22.18
CA PHE A 578 26.48 8.51 -21.12
C PHE A 578 26.52 7.00 -20.83
N PRO A 579 26.35 6.54 -19.57
CA PRO A 579 26.34 5.10 -19.26
C PRO A 579 25.35 4.31 -20.13
N GLU A 580 25.84 3.26 -20.82
CA GLU A 580 25.03 2.34 -21.65
C GLU A 580 24.48 1.14 -20.86
N ILE A 581 24.29 1.32 -19.55
CA ILE A 581 23.71 0.34 -18.64
C ILE A 581 22.37 0.85 -18.14
N ALA A 582 21.52 -0.04 -17.62
CA ALA A 582 20.32 0.40 -16.90
C ALA A 582 20.71 1.04 -15.55
N PRO A 583 19.97 2.06 -15.06
CA PRO A 583 20.18 2.56 -13.72
C PRO A 583 19.94 1.45 -12.70
N VAL A 584 20.78 1.39 -11.66
CA VAL A 584 20.66 0.39 -10.59
C VAL A 584 19.51 0.70 -9.63
N SER A 585 19.09 1.96 -9.57
CA SER A 585 17.99 2.45 -8.75
C SER A 585 17.49 3.75 -9.32
N GLU A 586 16.24 4.06 -9.02
CA GLU A 586 15.64 5.38 -9.24
C GLU A 586 15.08 5.91 -7.93
N THR A 587 15.12 7.22 -7.73
CA THR A 587 14.42 7.87 -6.61
C THR A 587 13.65 9.10 -7.11
N ILE A 588 12.48 9.35 -6.53
CA ILE A 588 11.72 10.58 -6.76
C ILE A 588 11.69 11.38 -5.46
N CYS A 589 11.94 12.68 -5.53
CA CYS A 589 11.76 13.59 -4.40
C CYS A 589 11.21 14.94 -4.86
N THR A 590 10.49 15.63 -3.96
CA THR A 590 10.05 17.01 -4.23
C THR A 590 11.03 18.00 -3.60
N VAL A 591 11.48 18.97 -4.39
CA VAL A 591 12.30 20.10 -3.92
C VAL A 591 11.56 21.41 -4.15
N GLY A 592 11.57 22.28 -3.14
CA GLY A 592 11.03 23.63 -3.26
C GLY A 592 12.12 24.67 -3.39
N THR A 593 11.82 25.77 -4.07
CA THR A 593 12.73 26.90 -4.28
C THR A 593 12.02 28.23 -4.01
N ASN A 594 12.77 29.26 -3.66
CA ASN A 594 12.31 30.65 -3.52
C ASN A 594 10.99 30.80 -2.73
N GLU A 595 11.02 30.60 -1.41
CA GLU A 595 9.85 30.75 -0.52
C GLU A 595 8.63 29.88 -0.94
N GLY A 596 8.85 28.79 -1.69
CA GLY A 596 7.81 27.87 -2.13
C GLY A 596 7.15 28.24 -3.46
N LYS A 597 7.62 29.31 -4.12
CA LYS A 597 7.07 29.81 -5.40
C LYS A 597 7.23 28.84 -6.55
N LYS A 598 8.33 28.07 -6.60
CA LYS A 598 8.51 26.98 -7.57
C LYS A 598 8.89 25.72 -6.81
N ALA A 599 8.32 24.59 -7.20
CA ALA A 599 8.71 23.27 -6.71
C ALA A 599 8.85 22.31 -7.88
N TYR A 600 9.76 21.35 -7.74
CA TYR A 600 10.06 20.36 -8.75
C TYR A 600 9.85 18.96 -8.16
N ARG A 601 9.23 18.08 -8.94
CA ARG A 601 9.31 16.64 -8.75
C ARG A 601 10.57 16.18 -9.51
N VAL A 602 11.60 15.80 -8.75
CA VAL A 602 12.91 15.44 -9.29
C VAL A 602 13.02 13.93 -9.30
N ARG A 603 13.10 13.35 -10.49
CA ARG A 603 13.44 11.95 -10.73
C ARG A 603 14.95 11.83 -10.85
N THR A 604 15.58 11.01 -10.03
CA THR A 604 17.03 10.78 -10.07
C THR A 604 17.34 9.37 -10.51
N LEU A 605 18.06 9.25 -11.63
CA LEU A 605 18.57 7.98 -12.16
C LEU A 605 19.94 7.69 -11.55
N ILE A 606 20.10 6.57 -10.86
CA ILE A 606 21.33 6.20 -10.15
C ILE A 606 22.08 5.15 -10.94
N TYR A 607 23.33 5.45 -11.30
CA TYR A 607 24.21 4.59 -12.09
C TYR A 607 25.43 4.18 -11.29
N PHE A 608 25.72 2.89 -11.28
CA PHE A 608 26.98 2.34 -10.76
C PHE A 608 27.90 2.02 -11.93
N VAL A 609 29.04 2.69 -11.98
CA VAL A 609 30.00 2.59 -13.08
C VAL A 609 31.36 2.11 -12.58
N ASP A 610 32.11 1.41 -13.44
CA ASP A 610 33.49 1.02 -13.13
C ASP A 610 34.47 2.19 -13.33
N THR A 611 34.18 3.05 -14.30
CA THR A 611 34.95 4.24 -14.64
C THR A 611 33.99 5.40 -14.86
N PHE A 612 34.30 6.57 -14.30
CA PHE A 612 33.50 7.77 -14.53
C PHE A 612 33.55 8.18 -16.00
N PRO A 613 32.42 8.63 -16.58
CA PRO A 613 32.42 9.31 -17.86
C PRO A 613 33.39 10.49 -17.88
N HIS A 614 33.91 10.81 -19.06
CA HIS A 614 34.63 12.07 -19.24
C HIS A 614 33.68 13.25 -19.08
N VAL A 615 34.10 14.26 -18.32
CA VAL A 615 33.32 15.47 -18.03
C VAL A 615 34.23 16.69 -18.03
N GLU A 616 33.71 17.83 -18.48
CA GLU A 616 34.41 19.11 -18.51
C GLU A 616 33.56 20.22 -17.87
N PRO A 617 34.19 21.28 -17.34
CA PRO A 617 33.46 22.47 -16.90
C PRO A 617 32.63 23.10 -18.03
N SER A 618 31.42 23.52 -17.71
CA SER A 618 30.59 24.37 -18.56
C SER A 618 30.44 25.77 -17.94
N GLU A 619 29.67 26.65 -18.59
CA GLU A 619 29.25 27.92 -18.00
C GLU A 619 28.31 27.73 -16.80
N GLU A 620 27.65 26.58 -16.69
CA GLU A 620 26.66 26.30 -15.65
C GLU A 620 27.23 25.56 -14.44
N MET A 621 28.09 24.57 -14.68
CA MET A 621 28.65 23.73 -13.63
C MET A 621 30.13 23.41 -13.84
N VAL A 622 30.84 23.31 -12.72
CA VAL A 622 32.18 22.73 -12.65
C VAL A 622 32.07 21.33 -12.03
N PRO A 623 32.38 20.25 -12.75
CA PRO A 623 32.28 18.89 -12.22
C PRO A 623 33.36 18.60 -11.18
N GLY A 624 33.05 17.74 -10.22
CA GLY A 624 33.99 17.23 -9.22
C GLY A 624 33.59 15.84 -8.73
N ILE A 625 34.60 15.02 -8.44
CA ILE A 625 34.42 13.66 -7.92
C ILE A 625 34.84 13.66 -6.46
N PHE A 626 33.98 13.12 -5.60
CA PHE A 626 34.18 13.12 -4.16
C PHE A 626 33.92 11.76 -3.55
N PRO A 627 34.68 11.33 -2.53
CA PRO A 627 34.24 10.29 -1.62
C PRO A 627 32.86 10.64 -1.03
N LEU A 628 31.96 9.67 -0.95
CA LEU A 628 30.55 9.90 -0.56
C LEU A 628 30.41 10.56 0.81
N ASN A 629 31.26 10.16 1.77
CA ASN A 629 31.32 10.73 3.12
C ASN A 629 31.79 12.19 3.16
N GLU A 630 32.59 12.62 2.17
CA GLU A 630 33.00 14.02 2.01
C GLU A 630 31.96 14.81 1.25
N ALA A 631 31.36 14.22 0.21
CA ALA A 631 30.28 14.83 -0.57
C ALA A 631 29.14 15.32 0.34
N LEU A 632 28.70 14.52 1.32
CA LEU A 632 27.64 14.88 2.27
C LEU A 632 27.93 16.14 3.12
N LYS A 633 29.20 16.55 3.21
CA LYS A 633 29.63 17.75 3.96
C LYS A 633 29.63 19.02 3.09
N LEU A 634 29.50 18.90 1.77
CA LEU A 634 29.50 20.02 0.84
C LEU A 634 28.21 20.87 0.98
N PRO A 635 28.26 22.17 0.64
CA PRO A 635 27.08 23.02 0.58
C PRO A 635 26.18 22.57 -0.58
N MET A 636 25.01 22.00 -0.28
CA MET A 636 24.09 21.46 -1.28
C MET A 636 22.63 21.46 -0.79
N GLY A 637 21.71 21.31 -1.74
CA GLY A 637 20.27 21.27 -1.49
C GLY A 637 19.80 19.96 -0.83
N ALA A 638 18.59 20.00 -0.25
CA ALA A 638 17.99 18.84 0.43
C ALA A 638 17.79 17.64 -0.50
N GLY A 639 17.39 17.86 -1.75
CA GLY A 639 17.21 16.79 -2.75
C GLY A 639 18.51 16.03 -3.03
N THR A 640 19.63 16.75 -3.24
CA THR A 640 20.94 16.12 -3.46
C THR A 640 21.39 15.32 -2.24
N LYS A 641 21.26 15.87 -1.02
CA LYS A 641 21.60 15.13 0.21
C LYS A 641 20.80 13.85 0.36
N TYR A 642 19.51 13.90 0.03
CA TYR A 642 18.65 12.72 0.08
C TYR A 642 19.16 11.60 -0.83
N VAL A 643 19.45 11.91 -2.10
CA VAL A 643 19.95 10.93 -3.05
C VAL A 643 21.28 10.33 -2.56
N LEU A 644 22.20 11.15 -2.04
CA LEU A 644 23.48 10.66 -1.52
C LEU A 644 23.33 9.67 -0.35
N ARG A 645 22.39 9.93 0.56
CA ARG A 645 22.08 8.98 1.65
C ARG A 645 21.45 7.68 1.14
N HIS A 646 20.59 7.78 0.12
CA HIS A 646 20.02 6.59 -0.53
C HIS A 646 21.12 5.74 -1.20
N VAL A 647 22.08 6.39 -1.86
CA VAL A 647 23.26 5.73 -2.44
C VAL A 647 24.09 5.03 -1.36
N GLU A 648 24.33 5.67 -0.22
CA GLU A 648 25.05 5.08 0.91
C GLU A 648 24.38 3.77 1.35
N HIS A 649 23.04 3.78 1.48
CA HIS A 649 22.26 2.59 1.78
C HIS A 649 22.39 1.49 0.71
N LEU A 650 22.27 1.83 -0.58
CA LEU A 650 22.42 0.85 -1.67
C LEU A 650 23.78 0.16 -1.67
N LEU A 651 24.85 0.90 -1.38
CA LEU A 651 26.21 0.35 -1.29
C LEU A 651 26.36 -0.60 -0.10
N ASP A 652 25.79 -0.24 1.06
CA ASP A 652 25.80 -1.11 2.25
C ASP A 652 25.03 -2.42 2.02
N THR A 653 23.89 -2.36 1.32
CA THR A 653 23.09 -3.56 1.00
C THR A 653 23.82 -4.48 0.03
N GLN A 654 24.54 -3.95 -0.98
CA GLN A 654 25.40 -4.75 -1.85
C GLN A 654 26.58 -5.40 -1.14
N ARG A 655 27.09 -4.77 -0.07
CA ARG A 655 28.16 -5.34 0.75
C ARG A 655 27.67 -6.50 1.60
N LYS A 656 26.42 -6.47 2.07
CA LYS A 656 25.82 -7.55 2.88
C LYS A 656 25.40 -8.76 2.04
N SER A 657 25.20 -8.59 0.74
CA SER A 657 24.80 -9.66 -0.19
C SER A 657 25.98 -10.34 -0.92
N ARG A 658 27.19 -9.81 -0.79
CA ARG A 658 28.47 -10.44 -1.19
C ARG A 658 29.14 -11.08 0.00
#